data_AF-A0A950BRZ5-F1
#
_entry.id   AF-A0A950BRZ5-F1
#
_cell.length_a   1.000
_cell.length_b   1.000
_cell.length_c   1.000
_cell.angle_alpha   90.00
_cell.angle_beta   90.00
_cell.angle_gamma   90.00
#
_symmetry.space_group_name_H-M   'P 1'
#
loop_
_entity.id
_entity.type
_entity.pdbx_description
1 polymer ?
#
loop_
_entity_poly.entity_id
_entity_poly.type
_entity_poly.pdbx_seq_one_letter_code
_entity_poly.pdbx_strand_id
1 'polypeptide(L)'
;LFALTETSVWPLAGLSHALATLGVEPRSAIFVLLELGLLALDTTPDLRTIDDFPARIDQGPMHLLQLRAHPAVPQAVRVSRPDGKLTPAANDVGQIRESDGLEPILRLAAIWQRVGIEPLRQTGQGALYKRDLERIEEDPVLSGAISDALEPLAAMSLLWLSLARRVGLIHPDAASERLEAAAPAFWIDNAVHLPQMIATNWMGLREWQEWENSPDENPEVRLPLMFLRPAVLLWLACLQDDEWVALDDLAQQLRTMNPEWDRPSLRSDPEAAAGAGRRGGGPRARNGSQSARPARGERLLRLLLLGSGYAMGLVRTGEEQRTGRTVVQLTPLGRYVLAMGPPPPPHPRFEHFLFVQPNFEIIAYRQGLSPQLVGQLSRFAWWTKIGAALELRLSQESIVLGLEGGQTPEQMLEILTRHSQRPLPTLVPDAIGRWTSRRERIIFYAAATLIEFASLAERDQALAAWQEDDFKTFVPVADRFLLVESPQQIPTDRISTRGSRDYRHLPEKCVSIKPDGVTLELDPTRSDLLIDAELSRIADELPTARNPSRGMASGTPSRRYSVSAGSLARAIALGISPGQIVEWFLRRTGAPPSPAIRLLFKSTSSTPIALKARRMLVLFTPTAELADGLLQHPATRDFLGDRLGPMAVAVPEDLLEKLQGVLKELGLEVVPS
;
A
#
# COMPACT_ATOMS: atom_id res chain seq x y z
N LEU A 1 -14.13 -0.93 -32.16
CA LEU A 1 -14.41 0.01 -31.04
C LEU A 1 -13.96 -0.55 -29.68
N PHE A 2 -14.50 -1.69 -29.21
CA PHE A 2 -14.06 -2.31 -27.94
C PHE A 2 -12.54 -2.52 -27.86
N ALA A 3 -11.93 -3.16 -28.88
CA ALA A 3 -10.47 -3.36 -28.94
C ALA A 3 -9.68 -2.04 -28.86
N LEU A 4 -10.02 -1.05 -29.70
CA LEU A 4 -9.36 0.27 -29.73
C LEU A 4 -9.42 1.05 -28.41
N THR A 5 -10.49 0.84 -27.64
CA THR A 5 -10.71 1.59 -26.40
C THR A 5 -10.28 0.81 -25.16
N GLU A 6 -9.84 -0.44 -25.33
CA GLU A 6 -9.55 -1.38 -24.24
C GLU A 6 -10.68 -1.39 -23.19
N THR A 7 -11.93 -1.27 -23.64
CA THR A 7 -13.10 -1.45 -22.78
C THR A 7 -13.81 -2.74 -23.15
N SER A 8 -14.39 -3.39 -22.15
CA SER A 8 -15.30 -4.51 -22.33
C SER A 8 -16.77 -4.10 -22.24
N VAL A 9 -17.06 -2.87 -21.80
CA VAL A 9 -18.43 -2.39 -21.54
C VAL A 9 -18.67 -1.06 -22.25
N TRP A 10 -19.82 -0.94 -22.91
CA TRP A 10 -20.31 0.30 -23.50
C TRP A 10 -21.81 0.46 -23.20
N PRO A 11 -22.29 1.66 -22.85
CA PRO A 11 -23.72 1.95 -22.92
C PRO A 11 -24.21 1.74 -24.35
N LEU A 12 -25.35 1.07 -24.52
CA LEU A 12 -25.96 0.77 -25.81
C LEU A 12 -26.09 2.03 -26.66
N ALA A 13 -26.62 3.09 -26.08
CA ALA A 13 -26.85 4.34 -26.79
C ALA A 13 -25.54 5.06 -27.20
N GLY A 14 -24.48 4.93 -26.39
CA GLY A 14 -23.14 5.45 -26.71
C GLY A 14 -22.48 4.68 -27.85
N LEU A 15 -22.58 3.34 -27.84
CA LEU A 15 -22.08 2.49 -28.93
C LEU A 15 -22.85 2.76 -30.22
N SER A 16 -24.18 2.83 -30.16
CA SER A 16 -25.01 3.09 -31.33
C SER A 16 -24.67 4.43 -31.98
N HIS A 17 -24.40 5.44 -31.17
CA HIS A 17 -24.02 6.75 -31.68
C HIS A 17 -22.64 6.74 -32.36
N ALA A 18 -21.66 6.04 -31.78
CA ALA A 18 -20.35 5.88 -32.40
C ALA A 18 -20.44 5.09 -33.73
N LEU A 19 -21.25 4.03 -33.78
CA LEU A 19 -21.49 3.24 -35.01
C LEU A 19 -22.17 4.07 -36.10
N ALA A 20 -23.23 4.81 -35.77
CA ALA A 20 -23.91 5.70 -36.73
C ALA A 20 -22.95 6.74 -37.30
N THR A 21 -22.04 7.27 -36.47
CA THR A 21 -21.02 8.25 -36.88
C THR A 21 -19.95 7.62 -37.79
N LEU A 22 -19.76 6.30 -37.72
CA LEU A 22 -18.91 5.53 -38.62
C LEU A 22 -19.62 5.10 -39.92
N GLY A 23 -20.90 5.48 -40.11
CA GLY A 23 -21.70 5.06 -41.25
C GLY A 23 -22.22 3.62 -41.14
N VAL A 24 -22.12 2.99 -39.96
CA VAL A 24 -22.63 1.64 -39.70
C VAL A 24 -24.03 1.73 -39.10
N GLU A 25 -24.98 1.00 -39.67
CA GLU A 25 -26.35 0.91 -39.12
C GLU A 25 -26.30 0.22 -37.74
N PRO A 26 -26.58 0.94 -36.64
CA PRO A 26 -26.27 0.43 -35.31
C PRO A 26 -27.08 -0.80 -34.90
N ARG A 27 -28.36 -0.84 -35.27
CA ARG A 27 -29.31 -1.83 -34.78
C ARG A 27 -28.94 -3.22 -35.30
N SER A 28 -28.76 -3.34 -36.60
CA SER A 28 -28.30 -4.54 -37.30
C SER A 28 -26.94 -5.01 -36.77
N ALA A 29 -25.97 -4.10 -36.67
CA ALA A 29 -24.63 -4.47 -36.22
C ALA A 29 -24.63 -5.03 -34.78
N ILE A 30 -25.37 -4.40 -33.86
CA ILE A 30 -25.44 -4.83 -32.46
C ILE A 30 -26.20 -6.15 -32.33
N PHE A 31 -27.33 -6.31 -33.02
CA PHE A 31 -28.10 -7.56 -32.97
C PHE A 31 -27.33 -8.76 -33.48
N VAL A 32 -26.64 -8.64 -34.61
CA VAL A 32 -25.80 -9.73 -35.15
C VAL A 32 -24.77 -10.16 -34.12
N LEU A 33 -24.14 -9.21 -33.41
CA LEU A 33 -23.16 -9.55 -32.39
C LEU A 33 -23.77 -10.16 -31.12
N LEU A 34 -25.00 -9.78 -30.75
CA LEU A 34 -25.75 -10.40 -29.65
C LEU A 34 -26.16 -11.84 -30.00
N GLU A 35 -26.68 -12.08 -31.20
CA GLU A 35 -27.08 -13.41 -31.69
C GLU A 35 -25.89 -14.38 -31.78
N LEU A 36 -24.72 -13.87 -32.18
CA LEU A 36 -23.47 -14.65 -32.22
C LEU A 36 -22.84 -14.86 -30.82
N GLY A 37 -23.42 -14.30 -29.75
CA GLY A 37 -22.87 -14.38 -28.39
C GLY A 37 -21.55 -13.61 -28.20
N LEU A 38 -21.23 -12.70 -29.12
CA LEU A 38 -20.03 -11.85 -29.05
C LEU A 38 -20.26 -10.61 -28.18
N LEU A 39 -21.51 -10.20 -28.04
CA LEU A 39 -21.97 -9.23 -27.06
C LEU A 39 -22.99 -9.88 -26.11
N ALA A 40 -23.10 -9.34 -24.91
CA ALA A 40 -24.17 -9.60 -23.95
C ALA A 40 -24.81 -8.27 -23.53
N LEU A 41 -26.11 -8.30 -23.25
CA LEU A 41 -26.83 -7.16 -22.67
C LEU A 41 -26.89 -7.34 -21.15
N ASP A 42 -26.49 -6.33 -20.37
CA ASP A 42 -26.64 -6.38 -18.91
C ASP A 42 -28.13 -6.43 -18.55
N THR A 43 -28.53 -7.51 -17.87
CA THR A 43 -29.88 -7.69 -17.33
C THR A 43 -29.94 -7.34 -15.86
N THR A 44 -31.13 -7.00 -15.37
CA THR A 44 -31.39 -6.97 -13.93
C THR A 44 -31.35 -8.40 -13.38
N PRO A 45 -31.04 -8.59 -12.07
CA PRO A 45 -30.91 -9.92 -11.45
C PRO A 45 -32.13 -10.83 -11.64
N ASP A 46 -33.31 -10.25 -11.85
CA ASP A 46 -34.59 -10.95 -11.99
C ASP A 46 -34.80 -11.56 -13.39
N LEU A 47 -34.04 -11.12 -14.40
CA LEU A 47 -34.12 -11.57 -15.79
C LEU A 47 -32.95 -12.51 -16.10
N ARG A 48 -33.21 -13.82 -16.04
CA ARG A 48 -32.21 -14.88 -16.26
C ARG A 48 -31.92 -15.19 -17.74
N THR A 49 -32.89 -14.96 -18.64
CA THR A 49 -32.75 -15.21 -20.09
C THR A 49 -33.42 -14.10 -20.90
N ILE A 50 -32.77 -13.66 -21.99
CA ILE A 50 -33.36 -12.79 -23.01
C ILE A 50 -33.59 -13.66 -24.24
N ASP A 51 -34.85 -13.95 -24.55
CA ASP A 51 -35.22 -14.79 -25.71
C ASP A 51 -35.44 -13.95 -26.99
N ASP A 52 -35.60 -12.63 -26.84
CA ASP A 52 -35.82 -11.67 -27.94
C ASP A 52 -35.06 -10.35 -27.65
N PHE A 53 -33.89 -10.20 -28.27
CA PHE A 53 -33.07 -8.98 -28.14
C PHE A 53 -33.76 -7.74 -28.74
N PRO A 54 -34.36 -7.79 -29.95
CA PRO A 54 -35.14 -6.68 -30.49
C PRO A 54 -36.22 -6.15 -29.53
N ALA A 55 -37.08 -7.03 -29.00
CA ALA A 55 -38.13 -6.61 -28.08
C ALA A 55 -37.55 -6.00 -26.80
N ARG A 56 -36.45 -6.55 -26.28
CA ARG A 56 -35.83 -6.05 -25.05
C ARG A 56 -35.22 -4.65 -25.22
N ILE A 57 -34.55 -4.42 -26.36
CA ILE A 57 -33.96 -3.13 -26.69
C ILE A 57 -35.04 -2.06 -26.89
N ASP A 58 -36.16 -2.42 -27.50
CA ASP A 58 -37.28 -1.49 -27.77
C ASP A 58 -38.11 -1.16 -26.51
N GLN A 59 -38.13 -2.04 -25.49
CA GLN A 59 -38.91 -1.85 -24.25
C GLN A 59 -38.20 -1.00 -23.17
N GLY A 60 -36.88 -0.80 -23.29
CA GLY A 60 -36.07 -0.15 -22.25
C GLY A 60 -35.56 1.24 -22.67
N PRO A 61 -35.33 2.16 -21.71
CA PRO A 61 -34.58 3.38 -21.99
C PRO A 61 -33.14 3.01 -22.44
N MET A 62 -32.85 3.19 -23.72
CA MET A 62 -31.58 2.85 -24.38
C MET A 62 -30.32 3.32 -23.64
N HIS A 63 -30.39 4.44 -22.92
CA HIS A 63 -29.27 5.02 -22.18
C HIS A 63 -28.92 4.28 -20.89
N LEU A 64 -29.84 3.47 -20.34
CA LEU A 64 -29.62 2.65 -19.15
C LEU A 64 -29.11 1.23 -19.48
N LEU A 65 -29.21 0.81 -20.75
CA LEU A 65 -28.76 -0.49 -21.18
C LEU A 65 -27.24 -0.50 -21.41
N GLN A 66 -26.54 -1.47 -20.82
CA GLN A 66 -25.11 -1.70 -21.06
C GLN A 66 -24.89 -2.95 -21.89
N LEU A 67 -23.93 -2.87 -22.81
CA LEU A 67 -23.44 -3.98 -23.61
C LEU A 67 -22.06 -4.39 -23.10
N ARG A 68 -21.86 -5.70 -22.91
CA ARG A 68 -20.57 -6.30 -22.58
C ARG A 68 -20.05 -7.11 -23.75
N ALA A 69 -18.83 -6.83 -24.17
CA ALA A 69 -18.14 -7.67 -25.13
C ALA A 69 -17.60 -8.93 -24.47
N HIS A 70 -17.73 -10.07 -25.15
CA HIS A 70 -17.10 -11.30 -24.75
C HIS A 70 -15.56 -11.09 -24.65
N PRO A 71 -14.86 -11.61 -23.62
CA PRO A 71 -13.44 -11.32 -23.40
C PRO A 71 -12.51 -11.66 -24.57
N ALA A 72 -12.89 -12.64 -25.41
CA ALA A 72 -12.13 -13.00 -26.61
C ALA A 72 -12.24 -11.97 -27.75
N VAL A 73 -13.29 -11.14 -27.79
CA VAL A 73 -13.56 -10.23 -28.91
C VAL A 73 -12.47 -9.16 -29.05
N PRO A 74 -12.08 -8.40 -28.02
CA PRO A 74 -11.06 -7.36 -28.17
C PRO A 74 -9.72 -7.87 -28.71
N GLN A 75 -9.36 -9.13 -28.40
CA GLN A 75 -8.08 -9.74 -28.79
C GLN A 75 -8.11 -10.37 -30.19
N ALA A 76 -9.29 -10.73 -30.69
CA ALA A 76 -9.46 -11.48 -31.94
C ALA A 76 -9.76 -10.60 -33.17
N VAL A 77 -9.99 -9.29 -32.98
CA VAL A 77 -10.40 -8.37 -34.06
C VAL A 77 -9.25 -7.48 -34.51
N ARG A 78 -9.23 -7.18 -35.81
CA ARG A 78 -8.38 -6.14 -36.39
C ARG A 78 -9.17 -4.87 -36.56
N VAL A 79 -8.52 -3.73 -36.34
CA VAL A 79 -9.11 -2.42 -36.60
C VAL A 79 -9.21 -2.23 -38.11
N SER A 80 -10.37 -1.76 -38.58
CA SER A 80 -10.60 -1.38 -39.97
C SER A 80 -10.94 0.11 -40.06
N ARG A 81 -10.66 0.71 -41.22
CA ARG A 81 -11.12 2.07 -41.54
C ARG A 81 -12.63 2.07 -41.82
N PRO A 82 -13.35 3.17 -41.58
CA PRO A 82 -14.74 3.30 -41.99
C PRO A 82 -14.86 3.29 -43.52
N ASP A 83 -16.02 2.85 -44.01
CA ASP A 83 -16.33 2.86 -45.43
C ASP A 83 -16.63 4.29 -45.90
N GLY A 84 -15.77 4.83 -46.74
CA GLY A 84 -15.89 6.19 -47.27
C GLY A 84 -14.53 6.86 -47.47
N LYS A 85 -14.55 8.11 -47.92
CA LYS A 85 -13.35 8.95 -48.01
C LYS A 85 -13.65 10.31 -47.39
N LEU A 86 -12.70 10.83 -46.61
CA LEU A 86 -12.70 12.23 -46.24
C LEU A 86 -12.23 13.06 -47.44
N THR A 87 -12.81 14.24 -47.63
CA THR A 87 -12.32 15.19 -48.63
C THR A 87 -11.11 15.94 -48.05
N PRO A 88 -9.91 15.81 -48.62
CA PRO A 88 -8.76 16.56 -48.16
C PRO A 88 -8.93 18.07 -48.40
N ALA A 89 -8.23 18.88 -47.62
CA ALA A 89 -8.09 20.31 -47.86
C ALA A 89 -7.51 20.55 -49.25
N ALA A 90 -8.02 21.56 -49.95
CA ALA A 90 -7.71 21.78 -51.36
C ALA A 90 -6.43 22.58 -51.57
N ASN A 91 -5.97 23.31 -50.55
CA ASN A 91 -4.80 24.17 -50.61
C ASN A 91 -3.71 23.69 -49.66
N ASP A 92 -2.48 24.15 -49.91
CA ASP A 92 -1.33 23.88 -49.04
C ASP A 92 -1.59 24.33 -47.60
N VAL A 93 -0.95 23.65 -46.64
CA VAL A 93 -1.14 23.91 -45.21
C VAL A 93 0.10 24.58 -44.63
N GLY A 94 -0.11 25.72 -43.96
CA GLY A 94 0.92 26.46 -43.24
C GLY A 94 0.72 26.43 -41.73
N GLN A 95 1.66 27.03 -40.99
CA GLN A 95 1.58 27.20 -39.52
C GLN A 95 1.27 25.90 -38.76
N ILE A 96 1.92 24.80 -39.16
CA ILE A 96 1.68 23.50 -38.54
C ILE A 96 2.12 23.53 -37.07
N ARG A 97 1.23 23.08 -36.19
CA ARG A 97 1.44 22.94 -34.75
C ARG A 97 1.16 21.51 -34.31
N GLU A 98 2.08 20.96 -33.54
CA GLU A 98 2.04 19.61 -33.00
C GLU A 98 2.49 19.65 -31.54
N SER A 99 1.81 18.90 -30.66
CA SER A 99 2.19 18.80 -29.25
C SER A 99 3.49 18.01 -29.10
N ASP A 100 4.28 18.31 -28.07
CA ASP A 100 5.45 17.51 -27.72
C ASP A 100 5.11 16.17 -27.05
N GLY A 101 3.83 15.92 -26.74
CA GLY A 101 3.35 14.67 -26.14
C GLY A 101 3.79 14.46 -24.68
N LEU A 102 4.52 15.40 -24.07
CA LEU A 102 5.04 15.26 -22.71
C LEU A 102 4.03 15.72 -21.65
N GLU A 103 3.05 16.55 -22.02
CA GLU A 103 2.13 17.13 -21.04
C GLU A 103 1.39 16.07 -20.21
N PRO A 104 0.75 15.03 -20.81
CA PRO A 104 0.09 14.01 -20.01
C PRO A 104 1.06 13.25 -19.11
N ILE A 105 2.27 12.97 -19.59
CA ILE A 105 3.27 12.19 -18.85
C ILE A 105 3.76 12.96 -17.63
N LEU A 106 4.02 14.26 -17.78
CA LEU A 106 4.43 15.14 -16.69
C LEU A 106 3.32 15.28 -15.64
N ARG A 107 2.06 15.44 -16.06
CA ARG A 107 0.91 15.53 -15.13
C ARG A 107 0.65 14.21 -14.41
N LEU A 108 0.80 13.08 -15.10
CA LEU A 108 0.72 11.73 -14.52
C LEU A 108 1.85 11.48 -13.52
N ALA A 109 3.07 11.94 -13.83
CA ALA A 109 4.18 11.89 -12.90
C ALA A 109 3.95 12.74 -11.65
N ALA A 110 3.42 13.96 -11.82
CA ALA A 110 3.07 14.82 -10.71
C ALA A 110 2.01 14.16 -9.81
N ILE A 111 0.89 13.67 -10.36
CA ILE A 111 -0.15 13.06 -9.54
C ILE A 111 0.33 11.77 -8.86
N TRP A 112 1.15 10.96 -9.53
CA TRP A 112 1.81 9.79 -8.93
C TRP A 112 2.63 10.18 -7.68
N GLN A 113 3.39 11.29 -7.74
CA GLN A 113 4.12 11.81 -6.59
C GLN A 113 3.20 12.25 -5.43
N ARG A 114 2.10 12.98 -5.73
CA ARG A 114 1.16 13.46 -4.70
C ARG A 114 0.49 12.30 -3.97
N VAL A 115 0.01 11.32 -4.73
CA VAL A 115 -0.65 10.12 -4.17
C VAL A 115 0.36 9.21 -3.46
N GLY A 116 1.60 9.15 -3.93
CA GLY A 116 2.67 8.38 -3.28
C GLY A 116 3.05 8.91 -1.90
N ILE A 117 2.97 10.23 -1.67
CA ILE A 117 3.19 10.82 -0.34
C ILE A 117 2.00 10.57 0.58
N GLU A 118 0.79 10.84 0.10
CA GLU A 118 -0.42 10.72 0.91
C GLU A 118 -1.57 10.18 0.04
N PRO A 119 -1.90 8.88 0.16
CA PRO A 119 -2.96 8.22 -0.58
C PRO A 119 -4.30 8.96 -0.51
N LEU A 120 -5.09 8.88 -1.59
CA LEU A 120 -6.39 9.57 -1.66
C LEU A 120 -7.48 8.66 -1.11
N ARG A 121 -8.31 9.14 -0.19
CA ARG A 121 -9.40 8.32 0.37
C ARG A 121 -10.62 8.33 -0.54
N GLN A 122 -11.32 7.20 -0.58
CA GLN A 122 -12.55 6.98 -1.33
C GLN A 122 -13.72 6.61 -0.41
N THR A 123 -14.92 7.04 -0.78
CA THR A 123 -16.16 6.57 -0.18
C THR A 123 -16.49 5.16 -0.68
N GLY A 124 -17.43 4.46 -0.02
CA GLY A 124 -17.89 3.14 -0.47
C GLY A 124 -18.54 3.11 -1.87
N GLN A 125 -18.83 4.27 -2.47
CA GLN A 125 -19.30 4.42 -3.85
C GLN A 125 -18.16 4.75 -4.84
N GLY A 126 -16.90 4.78 -4.39
CA GLY A 126 -15.71 5.03 -5.20
C GLY A 126 -15.38 6.51 -5.47
N ALA A 127 -16.21 7.44 -4.99
CA ALA A 127 -15.93 8.89 -5.09
C ALA A 127 -14.87 9.32 -4.07
N LEU A 128 -14.05 10.32 -4.40
CA LEU A 128 -13.08 10.88 -3.44
C LEU A 128 -13.78 11.60 -2.29
N TYR A 129 -13.19 11.56 -1.11
CA TYR A 129 -13.59 12.46 -0.02
C TYR A 129 -13.33 13.92 -0.43
N LYS A 130 -14.20 14.84 0.01
CA LYS A 130 -14.14 16.27 -0.34
C LYS A 130 -12.75 16.88 -0.16
N ARG A 131 -12.10 16.65 0.98
CA ARG A 131 -10.75 17.15 1.28
C ARG A 131 -9.69 16.61 0.32
N ASP A 132 -9.82 15.36 -0.10
CA ASP A 132 -8.89 14.72 -1.05
C ASP A 132 -9.12 15.23 -2.48
N LEU A 133 -10.37 15.50 -2.84
CA LEU A 133 -10.72 16.15 -4.11
C LEU A 133 -10.16 17.59 -4.17
N GLU A 134 -10.46 18.41 -3.16
CA GLU A 134 -9.98 19.80 -3.06
C GLU A 134 -8.46 19.87 -3.15
N ARG A 135 -7.74 18.97 -2.45
CA ARG A 135 -6.28 18.87 -2.50
C ARG A 135 -5.73 18.66 -3.92
N ILE A 136 -6.42 17.88 -4.75
CA ILE A 136 -6.01 17.59 -6.12
C ILE A 136 -6.43 18.71 -7.09
N GLU A 137 -7.58 19.34 -6.86
CA GLU A 137 -8.07 20.47 -7.66
C GLU A 137 -7.26 21.76 -7.41
N GLU A 138 -6.85 22.00 -6.16
CA GLU A 138 -6.07 23.17 -5.76
C GLU A 138 -4.57 23.03 -6.04
N ASP A 139 -4.08 21.83 -6.40
CA ASP A 139 -2.67 21.63 -6.74
C ASP A 139 -2.33 22.38 -8.05
N PRO A 140 -1.43 23.38 -8.02
CA PRO A 140 -1.14 24.24 -9.17
C PRO A 140 -0.48 23.49 -10.32
N VAL A 141 0.16 22.34 -10.05
CA VAL A 141 0.78 21.46 -11.04
C VAL A 141 -0.24 20.54 -11.68
N LEU A 142 -1.43 20.34 -11.10
CA LEU A 142 -2.49 19.53 -11.71
C LEU A 142 -3.54 20.41 -12.41
N SER A 143 -3.84 21.59 -11.88
CA SER A 143 -4.82 22.53 -12.42
C SER A 143 -4.23 23.64 -13.30
N GLY A 144 -2.91 23.87 -13.25
CA GLY A 144 -2.26 24.93 -14.01
C GLY A 144 -2.39 24.76 -15.52
N ALA A 145 -2.51 25.88 -16.25
CA ALA A 145 -2.72 25.89 -17.69
C ALA A 145 -1.64 25.12 -18.49
N ILE A 146 -2.04 24.49 -19.59
CA ILE A 146 -1.12 23.83 -20.52
C ILE A 146 -0.53 24.90 -21.45
N SER A 147 0.81 24.94 -21.54
CA SER A 147 1.52 26.04 -22.20
C SER A 147 1.24 26.17 -23.70
N ASP A 148 0.99 25.07 -24.40
CA ASP A 148 0.76 25.02 -25.84
C ASP A 148 -0.69 24.68 -26.20
N ALA A 149 -1.62 24.79 -25.24
CA ALA A 149 -3.03 24.50 -25.45
C ALA A 149 -3.63 25.31 -26.61
N LEU A 150 -4.39 24.63 -27.47
CA LEU A 150 -5.19 25.26 -28.51
C LEU A 150 -6.63 25.51 -28.05
N GLU A 151 -7.14 24.62 -27.20
CA GLU A 151 -8.44 24.68 -26.55
C GLU A 151 -8.30 24.29 -25.07
N PRO A 152 -9.14 24.83 -24.17
CA PRO A 152 -9.09 24.49 -22.76
C PRO A 152 -9.51 23.04 -22.50
N LEU A 153 -8.89 22.38 -21.51
CA LEU A 153 -9.33 21.10 -21.01
C LEU A 153 -10.17 21.30 -19.74
N ALA A 154 -11.39 20.77 -19.73
CA ALA A 154 -12.25 20.79 -18.55
C ALA A 154 -11.67 19.92 -17.43
N ALA A 155 -11.85 20.32 -16.17
CA ALA A 155 -11.53 19.53 -14.98
C ALA A 155 -10.19 18.75 -15.06
N MET A 156 -9.09 19.44 -15.40
CA MET A 156 -7.78 18.83 -15.68
C MET A 156 -7.29 17.88 -14.59
N SER A 157 -7.47 18.25 -13.33
CA SER A 157 -7.09 17.42 -12.18
C SER A 157 -7.78 16.04 -12.19
N LEU A 158 -9.08 16.00 -12.50
CA LEU A 158 -9.85 14.77 -12.66
C LEU A 158 -9.48 13.99 -13.92
N LEU A 159 -9.15 14.67 -15.02
CA LEU A 159 -8.62 14.02 -16.23
C LEU A 159 -7.34 13.24 -15.90
N TRP A 160 -6.37 13.89 -15.25
CA TRP A 160 -5.09 13.27 -14.93
C TRP A 160 -5.22 12.13 -13.94
N LEU A 161 -6.07 12.27 -12.91
CA LEU A 161 -6.37 11.19 -11.98
C LEU A 161 -7.03 10.00 -12.66
N SER A 162 -8.04 10.24 -13.49
CA SER A 162 -8.77 9.15 -14.15
C SER A 162 -7.88 8.43 -15.16
N LEU A 163 -7.02 9.16 -15.89
CA LEU A 163 -6.01 8.55 -16.76
C LEU A 163 -4.96 7.77 -16.00
N ALA A 164 -4.40 8.32 -14.91
CA ALA A 164 -3.41 7.64 -14.08
C ALA A 164 -3.98 6.33 -13.51
N ARG A 165 -5.26 6.33 -13.12
CA ARG A 165 -5.96 5.10 -12.70
C ARG A 165 -6.06 4.06 -13.81
N ARG A 166 -6.46 4.50 -14.99
CA ARG A 166 -6.69 3.60 -16.13
C ARG A 166 -5.38 3.01 -16.69
N VAL A 167 -4.31 3.80 -16.68
CA VAL A 167 -2.96 3.39 -17.10
C VAL A 167 -2.27 2.49 -16.05
N GLY A 168 -2.78 2.46 -14.81
CA GLY A 168 -2.23 1.65 -13.72
C GLY A 168 -1.14 2.34 -12.89
N LEU A 169 -0.97 3.66 -13.04
CA LEU A 169 -0.09 4.46 -12.18
C LEU A 169 -0.69 4.73 -10.79
N ILE A 170 -2.02 4.69 -10.69
CA ILE A 170 -2.76 4.80 -9.44
C ILE A 170 -3.75 3.64 -9.38
N HIS A 171 -3.80 2.94 -8.26
CA HIS A 171 -4.68 1.79 -8.07
C HIS A 171 -5.40 1.86 -6.72
N PRO A 172 -6.61 1.29 -6.60
CA PRO A 172 -7.25 1.13 -5.31
C PRO A 172 -6.44 0.16 -4.44
N ASP A 173 -6.43 0.39 -3.14
CA ASP A 173 -5.92 -0.56 -2.14
C ASP A 173 -6.79 -1.83 -2.09
N ALA A 174 -6.36 -2.84 -1.34
CA ALA A 174 -7.07 -4.11 -1.25
C ALA A 174 -8.52 -3.98 -0.72
N ALA A 175 -8.78 -2.95 0.09
CA ALA A 175 -10.11 -2.64 0.62
C ALA A 175 -10.94 -1.72 -0.29
N SER A 176 -10.34 -1.17 -1.37
CA SER A 176 -10.93 -0.13 -2.22
C SER A 176 -11.39 1.12 -1.46
N GLU A 177 -10.74 1.42 -0.35
CA GLU A 177 -10.97 2.61 0.48
C GLU A 177 -9.98 3.73 0.16
N ARG A 178 -8.86 3.40 -0.50
CA ARG A 178 -7.80 4.36 -0.83
C ARG A 178 -7.28 4.14 -2.23
N LEU A 179 -6.86 5.22 -2.87
CA LEU A 179 -6.06 5.18 -4.08
C LEU A 179 -4.59 5.38 -3.69
N GLU A 180 -3.77 4.43 -4.11
CA GLU A 180 -2.34 4.38 -3.87
C GLU A 180 -1.58 4.53 -5.19
N ALA A 181 -0.39 5.10 -5.12
CA ALA A 181 0.51 5.18 -6.27
C ALA A 181 1.14 3.82 -6.54
N ALA A 182 1.31 3.48 -7.82
CA ALA A 182 2.02 2.27 -8.22
C ALA A 182 3.48 2.29 -7.78
N ALA A 183 4.09 1.11 -7.65
CA ALA A 183 5.50 1.00 -7.31
C ALA A 183 6.40 1.73 -8.34
N PRO A 184 7.56 2.29 -7.93
CA PRO A 184 8.49 2.99 -8.84
C PRO A 184 8.96 2.15 -10.03
N ALA A 185 8.92 0.81 -9.94
CA ALA A 185 9.19 -0.11 -11.03
C ALA A 185 8.28 0.11 -12.25
N PHE A 186 7.05 0.58 -12.05
CA PHE A 186 6.12 0.90 -13.14
C PHE A 186 6.77 1.76 -14.23
N TRP A 187 7.52 2.79 -13.82
CA TRP A 187 8.19 3.70 -14.76
C TRP A 187 9.29 3.01 -15.55
N ILE A 188 9.98 2.04 -14.96
CA ILE A 188 11.04 1.28 -15.63
C ILE A 188 10.41 0.37 -16.69
N ASP A 189 9.33 -0.31 -16.31
CA ASP A 189 8.70 -1.34 -17.14
C ASP A 189 7.89 -0.75 -18.30
N ASN A 190 7.33 0.45 -18.12
CA ASN A 190 6.33 1.01 -19.05
C ASN A 190 6.77 2.29 -19.77
N ALA A 191 7.89 2.93 -19.43
CA ALA A 191 8.25 4.24 -19.97
C ALA A 191 8.23 4.33 -21.51
N VAL A 192 8.67 3.27 -22.20
CA VAL A 192 8.70 3.24 -23.68
C VAL A 192 7.29 3.21 -24.27
N HIS A 193 6.37 2.45 -23.65
CA HIS A 193 5.01 2.26 -24.12
C HIS A 193 4.02 3.29 -23.55
N LEU A 194 4.43 4.05 -22.54
CA LEU A 194 3.56 4.97 -21.81
C LEU A 194 2.80 5.98 -22.68
N PRO A 195 3.39 6.62 -23.71
CA PRO A 195 2.63 7.50 -24.60
C PRO A 195 1.47 6.78 -25.30
N GLN A 196 1.72 5.55 -25.80
CA GLN A 196 0.70 4.72 -26.42
C GLN A 196 -0.37 4.28 -25.39
N MET A 197 0.06 3.88 -24.19
CA MET A 197 -0.87 3.50 -23.11
C MET A 197 -1.79 4.66 -22.74
N ILE A 198 -1.24 5.87 -22.53
CA ILE A 198 -2.03 7.06 -22.19
C ILE A 198 -3.05 7.36 -23.29
N ALA A 199 -2.60 7.40 -24.55
CA ALA A 199 -3.47 7.69 -25.68
C ALA A 199 -4.61 6.67 -25.83
N THR A 200 -4.29 5.37 -25.73
CA THR A 200 -5.28 4.28 -25.81
C THR A 200 -6.29 4.37 -24.67
N ASN A 201 -5.80 4.60 -23.46
CA ASN A 201 -6.64 4.74 -22.27
C ASN A 201 -7.49 6.01 -22.29
N TRP A 202 -7.02 7.11 -22.88
CA TRP A 202 -7.83 8.30 -23.10
C TRP A 202 -9.01 8.05 -24.06
N MET A 203 -8.80 7.32 -25.15
CA MET A 203 -9.89 6.97 -26.09
C MET A 203 -11.02 6.18 -25.39
N GLY A 204 -10.66 5.33 -24.43
CA GLY A 204 -11.59 4.53 -23.64
C GLY A 204 -12.10 5.16 -22.34
N LEU A 205 -11.59 6.33 -21.95
CA LEU A 205 -11.90 6.97 -20.66
C LEU A 205 -13.36 7.42 -20.59
N ARG A 206 -14.10 6.98 -19.56
CA ARG A 206 -15.54 7.26 -19.38
C ARG A 206 -15.87 8.13 -18.19
N GLU A 207 -14.92 8.29 -17.28
CA GLU A 207 -15.03 9.06 -16.04
C GLU A 207 -14.78 10.56 -16.26
N TRP A 208 -14.41 10.96 -17.49
CA TRP A 208 -14.12 12.34 -17.87
C TRP A 208 -14.56 12.67 -19.31
N GLN A 209 -14.97 13.92 -19.54
CA GLN A 209 -15.41 14.46 -20.83
C GLN A 209 -14.85 15.87 -21.08
N GLU A 210 -14.84 16.28 -22.35
CA GLU A 210 -14.19 17.49 -22.86
C GLU A 210 -14.88 18.81 -22.50
N TRP A 211 -16.09 18.76 -21.95
CA TRP A 211 -16.89 19.93 -21.61
C TRP A 211 -17.26 19.90 -20.12
N GLU A 212 -17.22 21.08 -19.49
CA GLU A 212 -17.55 21.30 -18.08
C GLU A 212 -19.06 21.23 -17.80
N ASN A 213 -19.52 20.28 -16.98
CA ASN A 213 -20.94 20.16 -16.64
C ASN A 213 -21.42 21.44 -15.95
N SER A 214 -22.46 22.10 -16.50
CA SER A 214 -23.21 23.08 -15.73
C SER A 214 -23.92 22.35 -14.59
N PRO A 215 -23.87 22.84 -13.34
CA PRO A 215 -24.44 22.15 -12.17
C PRO A 215 -25.96 21.93 -12.25
N ASP A 216 -26.66 22.66 -13.12
CA ASP A 216 -28.11 22.55 -13.32
C ASP A 216 -28.54 21.44 -14.30
N GLU A 217 -27.60 20.69 -14.89
CA GLU A 217 -27.88 19.77 -15.99
C GLU A 217 -27.69 18.29 -15.61
N ASN A 218 -28.77 17.49 -15.74
CA ASN A 218 -28.77 16.07 -15.36
C ASN A 218 -27.75 15.24 -16.19
N PRO A 219 -26.73 14.63 -15.56
CA PRO A 219 -25.65 13.91 -16.26
C PRO A 219 -26.10 12.64 -16.98
N GLU A 220 -27.20 11.99 -16.55
CA GLU A 220 -27.72 10.75 -17.17
C GLU A 220 -28.31 10.97 -18.57
N VAL A 221 -28.51 12.24 -18.97
CA VAL A 221 -29.30 12.61 -20.15
C VAL A 221 -28.41 12.98 -21.34
N ARG A 222 -27.09 13.10 -21.19
CA ARG A 222 -26.19 13.61 -22.27
C ARG A 222 -25.56 12.50 -23.11
N LEU A 223 -25.20 12.84 -24.35
CA LEU A 223 -24.30 12.01 -25.16
C LEU A 223 -22.90 12.62 -25.10
N PRO A 224 -22.02 12.14 -24.21
CA PRO A 224 -20.73 12.77 -24.04
C PRO A 224 -19.79 12.46 -25.21
N LEU A 225 -19.03 13.48 -25.63
CA LEU A 225 -18.03 13.41 -26.71
C LEU A 225 -17.02 12.27 -26.54
N MET A 226 -16.82 11.79 -25.31
CA MET A 226 -16.00 10.63 -24.98
C MET A 226 -16.30 9.40 -25.86
N PHE A 227 -17.56 9.17 -26.26
CA PHE A 227 -17.93 8.00 -27.08
C PHE A 227 -17.56 8.18 -28.56
N LEU A 228 -17.42 9.42 -29.02
CA LEU A 228 -17.07 9.76 -30.39
C LEU A 228 -15.56 9.80 -30.65
N ARG A 229 -14.72 9.91 -29.61
CA ARG A 229 -13.24 9.91 -29.72
C ARG A 229 -12.71 8.87 -30.74
N PRO A 230 -12.97 7.56 -30.58
CA PRO A 230 -12.44 6.57 -31.51
C PRO A 230 -13.04 6.69 -32.92
N ALA A 231 -14.31 7.08 -33.05
CA ALA A 231 -14.98 7.20 -34.34
C ALA A 231 -14.41 8.36 -35.18
N VAL A 232 -14.21 9.53 -34.55
CA VAL A 232 -13.63 10.71 -35.22
C VAL A 232 -12.19 10.45 -35.62
N LEU A 233 -11.39 9.83 -34.75
CA LEU A 233 -10.00 9.48 -35.07
C LEU A 233 -9.89 8.45 -36.20
N LEU A 234 -10.80 7.49 -36.27
CA LEU A 234 -10.88 6.53 -37.38
C LEU A 234 -11.19 7.20 -38.72
N TRP A 235 -12.02 8.24 -38.74
CA TRP A 235 -12.23 9.05 -39.94
C TRP A 235 -10.95 9.75 -40.37
N LEU A 236 -10.23 10.38 -39.44
CA LEU A 236 -8.94 11.01 -39.76
C LEU A 236 -7.90 9.99 -40.27
N ALA A 237 -8.00 8.72 -39.87
CA ALA A 237 -7.14 7.63 -40.36
C ALA A 237 -7.42 7.22 -41.82
N CYS A 238 -8.48 7.73 -42.44
CA CYS A 238 -8.74 7.55 -43.87
C CYS A 238 -7.88 8.45 -44.77
N LEU A 239 -7.30 9.52 -44.21
CA LEU A 239 -6.38 10.41 -44.92
C LEU A 239 -4.99 9.78 -45.03
N GLN A 240 -4.24 10.12 -46.08
CA GLN A 240 -2.81 9.82 -46.18
C GLN A 240 -1.97 10.71 -45.25
N ASP A 241 -0.68 10.38 -45.11
CA ASP A 241 0.24 11.01 -44.15
C ASP A 241 0.56 12.49 -44.45
N ASP A 242 0.25 12.95 -45.65
CA ASP A 242 0.38 14.34 -46.14
C ASP A 242 -0.96 15.06 -46.33
N GLU A 243 -2.08 14.35 -46.22
CA GLU A 243 -3.42 14.89 -46.40
C GLU A 243 -4.00 15.46 -45.09
N TRP A 244 -4.64 16.62 -45.20
CA TRP A 244 -5.30 17.32 -44.09
C TRP A 244 -6.79 17.47 -44.36
N VAL A 245 -7.61 17.67 -43.33
CA VAL A 245 -9.05 17.97 -43.49
C VAL A 245 -9.42 19.21 -42.70
N ALA A 246 -10.24 20.08 -43.28
CA ALA A 246 -10.77 21.25 -42.57
C ALA A 246 -11.84 20.83 -41.54
N LEU A 247 -11.85 21.47 -40.37
CA LEU A 247 -12.76 21.08 -39.28
C LEU A 247 -14.25 21.24 -39.64
N ASP A 248 -14.58 22.28 -40.42
CA ASP A 248 -15.92 22.54 -40.95
C ASP A 248 -16.34 21.46 -41.97
N ASP A 249 -15.43 21.06 -42.86
CA ASP A 249 -15.67 20.00 -43.82
C ASP A 249 -15.88 18.64 -43.13
N LEU A 250 -15.06 18.33 -42.11
CA LEU A 250 -15.23 17.13 -41.29
C LEU A 250 -16.58 17.15 -40.54
N ALA A 251 -16.93 18.26 -39.90
CA ALA A 251 -18.22 18.41 -39.20
C ALA A 251 -19.41 18.23 -40.16
N GLN A 252 -19.30 18.76 -41.38
CA GLN A 252 -20.33 18.63 -42.40
C GLN A 252 -20.44 17.18 -42.89
N GLN A 253 -19.33 16.48 -43.08
CA GLN A 253 -19.33 15.07 -43.47
C GLN A 253 -19.94 14.18 -42.39
N LEU A 254 -19.60 14.39 -41.12
CA LEU A 254 -20.25 13.69 -40.00
C LEU A 254 -21.76 13.94 -39.98
N ARG A 255 -22.20 15.16 -40.30
CA ARG A 255 -23.63 15.52 -40.41
C ARG A 255 -24.34 14.84 -41.58
N THR A 256 -23.67 14.65 -42.70
CA THR A 256 -24.23 13.90 -43.83
C THR A 256 -24.47 12.43 -43.47
N MET A 257 -23.59 11.83 -42.66
CA MET A 257 -23.74 10.42 -42.25
C MET A 257 -24.72 10.24 -41.10
N ASN A 258 -24.66 11.12 -40.11
CA ASN A 258 -25.52 11.11 -38.95
C ASN A 258 -25.97 12.56 -38.66
N PRO A 259 -27.16 12.98 -39.13
CA PRO A 259 -27.64 14.36 -38.96
C PRO A 259 -27.66 14.86 -37.52
N GLU A 260 -27.78 13.95 -36.54
CA GLU A 260 -27.79 14.25 -35.12
C GLU A 260 -26.48 13.91 -34.39
N TRP A 261 -25.35 13.80 -35.09
CA TRP A 261 -24.07 13.46 -34.45
C TRP A 261 -23.64 14.50 -33.39
N ASP A 262 -23.99 15.78 -33.57
CA ASP A 262 -23.64 16.89 -32.66
C ASP A 262 -24.72 17.16 -31.60
N ARG A 263 -25.61 16.19 -31.36
CA ARG A 263 -26.70 16.32 -30.37
C ARG A 263 -26.16 16.29 -28.94
N PRO A 264 -26.73 17.08 -28.03
CA PRO A 264 -26.28 17.15 -26.64
C PRO A 264 -26.79 15.99 -25.76
N SER A 265 -27.78 15.21 -26.23
CA SER A 265 -28.53 14.26 -25.40
C SER A 265 -28.88 12.95 -26.12
N LEU A 266 -28.99 11.87 -25.34
CA LEU A 266 -29.45 10.55 -25.76
C LEU A 266 -30.98 10.36 -25.71
N ARG A 267 -31.75 11.33 -25.20
CA ARG A 267 -33.23 11.24 -25.21
C ARG A 267 -33.77 11.54 -26.61
N SER A 268 -34.48 10.57 -27.17
CA SER A 268 -35.42 10.73 -28.28
C SER A 268 -36.82 11.01 -27.73
N ASP A 269 -37.03 12.13 -27.03
CA ASP A 269 -38.38 12.53 -26.62
C ASP A 269 -38.90 13.69 -27.47
N PRO A 270 -40.00 13.51 -28.22
CA PRO A 270 -40.64 14.57 -29.00
C PRO A 270 -41.03 15.80 -28.17
N GLU A 271 -41.23 15.65 -26.85
CA GLU A 271 -41.65 16.75 -25.97
C GLU A 271 -40.51 17.70 -25.57
N ALA A 272 -39.26 17.24 -25.53
CA ALA A 272 -38.11 18.10 -25.22
C ALA A 272 -37.83 19.12 -26.35
N ALA A 273 -38.14 18.74 -27.60
CA ALA A 273 -38.04 19.62 -28.76
C ALA A 273 -39.10 20.76 -28.74
N ALA A 274 -40.26 20.52 -28.12
CA ALA A 274 -41.33 21.52 -28.01
C ALA A 274 -41.09 22.56 -26.89
N GLY A 275 -40.32 22.22 -25.85
CA GLY A 275 -40.04 23.10 -24.71
C GLY A 275 -38.94 24.16 -24.95
N ALA A 276 -38.10 24.00 -25.97
CA ALA A 276 -37.03 24.95 -26.29
C ALA A 276 -37.50 26.15 -27.15
N GLY A 277 -38.78 26.15 -27.58
CA GLY A 277 -39.38 27.21 -28.38
C GLY A 277 -40.30 28.12 -27.56
N ARG A 278 -39.73 29.06 -26.78
CA ARG A 278 -40.29 30.39 -26.43
C ARG A 278 -39.67 30.91 -25.12
N ARG A 279 -38.56 31.63 -25.23
CA ARG A 279 -38.28 32.77 -24.33
C ARG A 279 -37.89 33.95 -25.21
N GLY A 280 -38.84 34.86 -25.36
CA GLY A 280 -38.69 36.08 -26.13
C GLY A 280 -37.68 37.04 -25.48
N GLY A 281 -36.78 37.56 -26.30
CA GLY A 281 -35.99 38.75 -26.02
C GLY A 281 -35.97 39.59 -27.29
N GLY A 282 -36.56 40.78 -27.24
CA GLY A 282 -36.74 41.67 -28.40
C GLY A 282 -35.43 42.15 -29.03
N PRO A 283 -35.51 42.77 -30.22
CA PRO A 283 -34.35 43.08 -31.04
C PRO A 283 -33.58 44.27 -30.44
N ARG A 284 -32.35 44.03 -29.96
CA ARG A 284 -31.35 45.08 -29.77
C ARG A 284 -30.28 44.94 -30.83
N ALA A 285 -30.39 45.80 -31.85
CA ALA A 285 -29.33 46.05 -32.80
C ALA A 285 -28.11 46.62 -32.07
N ARG A 286 -26.96 45.96 -32.20
CA ARG A 286 -25.64 46.56 -32.01
C ARG A 286 -24.70 46.02 -33.07
N ASN A 287 -24.42 46.89 -34.04
CA ASN A 287 -23.36 46.75 -35.02
C ASN A 287 -22.01 46.61 -34.27
N GLY A 288 -21.36 45.49 -34.52
CA GLY A 288 -19.98 45.19 -34.16
C GLY A 288 -19.60 43.94 -34.94
N SER A 289 -18.52 44.01 -35.71
CA SER A 289 -18.01 42.98 -36.62
C SER A 289 -18.12 41.57 -36.02
N GLN A 290 -19.12 40.81 -36.44
CA GLN A 290 -19.29 39.41 -36.07
C GLN A 290 -18.38 38.58 -36.95
N SER A 291 -17.26 38.07 -36.41
CA SER A 291 -16.78 36.79 -36.92
C SER A 291 -17.90 35.79 -36.65
N ALA A 292 -18.30 35.05 -37.69
CA ALA A 292 -19.39 34.08 -37.58
C ALA A 292 -19.07 33.11 -36.43
N ARG A 293 -19.96 32.96 -35.45
CA ARG A 293 -19.77 31.98 -34.39
C ARG A 293 -19.67 30.59 -35.04
N PRO A 294 -18.67 29.75 -34.69
CA PRO A 294 -18.51 28.44 -35.28
C PRO A 294 -19.76 27.58 -35.02
N ALA A 295 -20.11 26.76 -36.00
CA ALA A 295 -21.24 25.85 -35.89
C ALA A 295 -21.04 24.88 -34.70
N ARG A 296 -22.13 24.37 -34.12
CA ARG A 296 -22.06 23.49 -32.93
C ARG A 296 -21.09 22.32 -33.14
N GLY A 297 -21.27 21.56 -34.22
CA GLY A 297 -20.37 20.45 -34.56
C GLY A 297 -18.90 20.85 -34.65
N GLU A 298 -18.59 21.97 -35.30
CA GLU A 298 -17.21 22.48 -35.36
C GLU A 298 -16.63 22.73 -33.96
N ARG A 299 -17.41 23.38 -33.07
CA ARG A 299 -16.98 23.61 -31.68
C ARG A 299 -16.70 22.30 -30.93
N LEU A 300 -17.53 21.28 -31.13
CA LEU A 300 -17.31 19.96 -30.50
C LEU A 300 -16.05 19.28 -31.02
N LEU A 301 -15.79 19.35 -32.34
CA LEU A 301 -14.54 18.85 -32.91
C LEU A 301 -13.33 19.62 -32.41
N ARG A 302 -13.43 20.92 -32.18
CA ARG A 302 -12.33 21.71 -31.57
C ARG A 302 -12.00 21.19 -30.17
N LEU A 303 -13.01 21.02 -29.29
CA LEU A 303 -12.80 20.48 -27.94
C LEU A 303 -12.19 19.07 -27.95
N LEU A 304 -12.68 18.20 -28.85
CA LEU A 304 -12.20 16.83 -28.98
C LEU A 304 -10.81 16.74 -29.61
N LEU A 305 -10.58 17.38 -30.76
CA LEU A 305 -9.36 17.22 -31.55
C LEU A 305 -8.27 18.23 -31.17
N LEU A 306 -8.62 19.50 -30.99
CA LEU A 306 -7.65 20.56 -30.65
C LEU A 306 -7.46 20.73 -29.14
N GLY A 307 -8.40 20.28 -28.32
CA GLY A 307 -8.23 20.18 -26.88
C GLY A 307 -7.54 18.88 -26.52
N SER A 308 -8.33 17.87 -26.21
CA SER A 308 -7.82 16.62 -25.62
C SER A 308 -7.02 15.76 -26.60
N GLY A 309 -7.46 15.61 -27.86
CA GLY A 309 -6.72 14.85 -28.88
C GLY A 309 -5.33 15.43 -29.18
N TYR A 310 -5.22 16.75 -29.23
CA TYR A 310 -3.94 17.46 -29.37
C TYR A 310 -3.07 17.28 -28.11
N ALA A 311 -3.63 17.43 -26.91
CA ALA A 311 -2.90 17.25 -25.66
C ALA A 311 -2.36 15.82 -25.49
N MET A 312 -3.05 14.80 -26.01
CA MET A 312 -2.57 13.40 -26.06
C MET A 312 -1.56 13.14 -27.18
N GLY A 313 -1.23 14.13 -28.01
CA GLY A 313 -0.33 14.00 -29.15
C GLY A 313 -0.89 13.17 -30.31
N LEU A 314 -2.21 12.96 -30.38
CA LEU A 314 -2.86 12.16 -31.42
C LEU A 314 -3.14 12.94 -32.70
N VAL A 315 -3.32 14.25 -32.56
CA VAL A 315 -3.74 15.17 -33.64
C VAL A 315 -2.78 16.36 -33.69
N ARG A 316 -2.45 16.79 -34.90
CA ARG A 316 -1.79 18.06 -35.19
C ARG A 316 -2.71 18.97 -36.00
N THR A 317 -2.44 20.26 -35.97
CA THR A 317 -3.26 21.28 -36.62
C THR A 317 -2.42 22.16 -37.53
N GLY A 318 -3.06 22.80 -38.50
CA GLY A 318 -2.46 23.81 -39.36
C GLY A 318 -3.52 24.80 -39.88
N GLU A 319 -3.06 25.74 -40.69
CA GLU A 319 -3.92 26.72 -41.37
C GLU A 319 -3.88 26.46 -42.88
N GLU A 320 -5.05 26.24 -43.48
CA GLU A 320 -5.17 26.12 -44.94
C GLU A 320 -4.86 27.47 -45.60
N GLN A 321 -3.89 27.49 -46.50
CA GLN A 321 -3.52 28.69 -47.23
C GLN A 321 -4.71 29.19 -48.06
N ARG A 322 -4.77 30.51 -48.25
CA ARG A 322 -5.85 31.26 -48.95
C ARG A 322 -7.19 31.34 -48.21
N THR A 323 -7.61 30.31 -47.49
CA THR A 323 -8.91 30.29 -46.79
C THR A 323 -8.78 30.66 -45.31
N GLY A 324 -7.61 30.39 -44.69
CA GLY A 324 -7.39 30.57 -43.26
C GLY A 324 -8.14 29.54 -42.39
N ARG A 325 -8.68 28.48 -43.00
CA ARG A 325 -9.44 27.46 -42.26
C ARG A 325 -8.51 26.62 -41.41
N THR A 326 -8.98 26.27 -40.21
CA THR A 326 -8.26 25.33 -39.34
C THR A 326 -8.39 23.92 -39.90
N VAL A 327 -7.25 23.31 -40.21
CA VAL A 327 -7.16 21.93 -40.71
C VAL A 327 -6.47 21.03 -39.70
N VAL A 328 -6.84 19.76 -39.70
CA VAL A 328 -6.32 18.77 -38.76
C VAL A 328 -5.89 17.49 -39.47
N GLN A 329 -4.97 16.78 -38.83
CA GLN A 329 -4.45 15.50 -39.29
C GLN A 329 -4.00 14.64 -38.10
N LEU A 330 -4.02 13.31 -38.25
CA LEU A 330 -3.36 12.42 -37.29
C LEU A 330 -1.84 12.61 -37.31
N THR A 331 -1.24 12.60 -36.12
CA THR A 331 0.22 12.46 -35.96
C THR A 331 0.67 11.01 -36.24
N PRO A 332 1.98 10.74 -36.34
CA PRO A 332 2.49 9.37 -36.37
C PRO A 332 2.03 8.54 -35.16
N LEU A 333 1.99 9.13 -33.96
CA LEU A 333 1.45 8.48 -32.75
C LEU A 333 -0.03 8.15 -32.91
N GLY A 334 -0.83 9.08 -33.45
CA GLY A 334 -2.25 8.88 -33.72
C GLY A 334 -2.52 7.69 -34.64
N ARG A 335 -1.76 7.58 -35.73
CA ARG A 335 -1.85 6.43 -36.66
C ARG A 335 -1.41 5.12 -36.00
N TYR A 336 -0.32 5.16 -35.24
CA TYR A 336 0.21 3.98 -34.55
C TYR A 336 -0.78 3.42 -33.51
N VAL A 337 -1.35 4.27 -32.67
CA VAL A 337 -2.33 3.90 -31.63
C VAL A 337 -3.60 3.28 -32.23
N LEU A 338 -4.01 3.70 -33.43
CA LEU A 338 -5.13 3.11 -34.16
C LEU A 338 -4.78 1.80 -34.88
N ALA A 339 -3.54 1.31 -34.75
CA ALA A 339 -2.98 0.19 -35.52
C ALA A 339 -3.04 0.40 -37.05
N MET A 340 -2.93 1.66 -37.48
CA MET A 340 -3.05 2.10 -38.89
C MET A 340 -1.75 2.68 -39.45
N GLY A 341 -0.66 2.70 -38.67
CA GLY A 341 0.65 3.19 -39.07
C GLY A 341 1.78 2.50 -38.31
N PRO A 342 3.04 2.71 -38.73
CA PRO A 342 4.21 2.18 -38.03
C PRO A 342 4.42 2.88 -36.67
N PRO A 343 5.27 2.32 -35.78
CA PRO A 343 5.69 3.01 -34.57
C PRO A 343 6.20 4.43 -34.87
N PRO A 344 5.85 5.43 -34.03
CA PRO A 344 6.27 6.81 -34.26
C PRO A 344 7.81 6.91 -34.21
N PRO A 345 8.40 7.79 -35.04
CA PRO A 345 9.84 8.01 -35.00
C PRO A 345 10.26 8.59 -33.64
N PRO A 346 11.48 8.27 -33.14
CA PRO A 346 11.97 8.84 -31.90
C PRO A 346 12.15 10.34 -32.04
N HIS A 347 11.73 11.10 -31.02
CA HIS A 347 11.97 12.54 -30.97
C HIS A 347 13.48 12.84 -30.87
N PRO A 348 13.96 13.96 -31.48
CA PRO A 348 15.33 14.42 -31.31
C PRO A 348 15.65 14.63 -29.82
N ARG A 349 16.76 14.08 -29.35
CA ARG A 349 17.16 14.18 -27.94
C ARG A 349 18.20 15.28 -27.78
N PHE A 350 17.94 16.19 -26.84
CA PHE A 350 18.93 17.16 -26.38
C PHE A 350 19.56 16.63 -25.10
N GLU A 351 20.87 16.38 -25.14
CA GLU A 351 21.56 15.78 -24.01
C GLU A 351 21.58 16.70 -22.79
N HIS A 352 21.82 18.01 -23.01
CA HIS A 352 21.94 19.02 -21.96
C HIS A 352 20.71 19.94 -21.92
N PHE A 353 19.79 19.68 -21.00
CA PHE A 353 18.51 20.38 -20.89
C PHE A 353 18.12 20.72 -19.45
N LEU A 354 18.95 20.36 -18.47
CA LEU A 354 18.78 20.71 -17.07
C LEU A 354 19.65 21.91 -16.69
N PHE A 355 19.10 22.73 -15.80
CA PHE A 355 19.82 23.75 -15.08
C PHE A 355 19.59 23.57 -13.58
N VAL A 356 20.57 22.99 -12.90
CA VAL A 356 20.53 22.71 -11.46
C VAL A 356 21.11 23.89 -10.69
N GLN A 357 20.32 24.41 -9.75
CA GLN A 357 20.66 25.61 -8.99
C GLN A 357 21.17 25.29 -7.57
N PRO A 358 21.97 26.18 -6.96
CA PRO A 358 22.48 25.99 -5.59
C PRO A 358 21.39 25.94 -4.51
N ASN A 359 20.18 26.42 -4.80
CA ASN A 359 19.00 26.38 -3.93
C ASN A 359 18.19 25.07 -4.04
N PHE A 360 18.73 24.06 -4.75
CA PHE A 360 18.11 22.75 -4.99
C PHE A 360 16.92 22.76 -5.96
N GLU A 361 16.71 23.87 -6.68
CA GLU A 361 15.76 23.91 -7.80
C GLU A 361 16.42 23.43 -9.08
N ILE A 362 15.66 22.70 -9.89
CA ILE A 362 16.05 22.20 -11.19
C ILE A 362 15.10 22.79 -12.21
N ILE A 363 15.63 23.54 -13.17
CA ILE A 363 14.86 23.95 -14.35
C ILE A 363 15.13 22.94 -15.44
N ALA A 364 14.07 22.36 -16.01
CA ALA A 364 14.17 21.42 -17.11
C ALA A 364 13.47 21.96 -18.37
N TYR A 365 14.16 21.91 -19.50
CA TYR A 365 13.60 22.25 -20.81
C TYR A 365 12.97 21.02 -21.46
N ARG A 366 11.73 21.17 -21.95
CA ARG A 366 10.91 20.07 -22.47
C ARG A 366 11.56 19.31 -23.62
N GLN A 367 12.35 20.00 -24.46
CA GLN A 367 12.94 19.39 -25.66
C GLN A 367 13.91 18.25 -25.34
N GLY A 368 14.57 18.27 -24.17
CA GLY A 368 15.50 17.21 -23.77
C GLY A 368 14.85 16.07 -22.97
N LEU A 369 13.58 16.21 -22.58
CA LEU A 369 12.90 15.20 -21.80
C LEU A 369 12.39 14.05 -22.65
N SER A 370 12.39 12.87 -22.04
CA SER A 370 11.74 11.68 -22.55
C SER A 370 10.83 11.09 -21.47
N PRO A 371 9.85 10.25 -21.82
CA PRO A 371 8.99 9.58 -20.83
C PRO A 371 9.79 8.84 -19.76
N GLN A 372 10.88 8.17 -20.16
CA GLN A 372 11.79 7.47 -19.27
C GLN A 372 12.47 8.42 -18.28
N LEU A 373 12.95 9.55 -18.77
CA LEU A 373 13.64 10.54 -17.95
C LEU A 373 12.70 11.28 -17.00
N VAL A 374 11.46 11.53 -17.43
CA VAL A 374 10.40 12.03 -16.54
C VAL A 374 10.19 11.04 -15.40
N GLY A 375 10.01 9.75 -15.68
CA GLY A 375 9.86 8.72 -14.63
C GLY A 375 11.08 8.62 -13.71
N GLN A 376 12.30 8.71 -14.25
CA GLN A 376 13.54 8.70 -13.47
C GLN A 376 13.65 9.91 -12.54
N LEU A 377 13.44 11.13 -13.04
CA LEU A 377 13.49 12.36 -12.25
C LEU A 377 12.39 12.37 -11.19
N SER A 378 11.19 11.91 -11.52
CA SER A 378 10.04 11.90 -10.60
C SER A 378 10.26 11.04 -9.35
N ARG A 379 11.19 10.09 -9.39
CA ARG A 379 11.50 9.25 -8.22
C ARG A 379 12.28 10.00 -7.14
N PHE A 380 13.10 11.00 -7.51
CA PHE A 380 13.98 11.68 -6.56
C PHE A 380 13.93 13.22 -6.59
N ALA A 381 13.14 13.81 -7.48
CA ALA A 381 12.95 15.25 -7.62
C ALA A 381 11.46 15.58 -7.75
N TRP A 382 10.98 16.55 -6.99
CA TRP A 382 9.55 16.89 -6.89
C TRP A 382 9.12 17.90 -7.96
N TRP A 383 8.10 17.61 -8.76
CA TRP A 383 7.57 18.58 -9.75
C TRP A 383 6.84 19.73 -9.05
N THR A 384 7.37 20.95 -9.14
CA THR A 384 6.78 22.17 -8.56
C THR A 384 6.05 23.01 -9.58
N LYS A 385 6.39 22.90 -10.87
CA LYS A 385 5.73 23.63 -11.95
C LYS A 385 5.83 22.88 -13.27
N ILE A 386 4.71 22.78 -13.98
CA ILE A 386 4.63 22.27 -15.35
C ILE A 386 4.10 23.39 -16.25
N GLY A 387 4.87 23.76 -17.26
CA GLY A 387 4.59 24.83 -18.22
C GLY A 387 5.62 24.80 -19.34
N ALA A 388 5.93 25.95 -19.95
CA ALA A 388 6.97 26.07 -20.97
C ALA A 388 8.37 25.71 -20.42
N ALA A 389 8.67 26.20 -19.22
CA ALA A 389 9.81 25.76 -18.41
C ALA A 389 9.27 24.93 -17.25
N LEU A 390 9.89 23.78 -17.02
CA LEU A 390 9.52 22.88 -15.94
C LEU A 390 10.41 23.16 -14.74
N GLU A 391 9.84 23.11 -13.55
CA GLU A 391 10.60 23.27 -12.31
C GLU A 391 10.42 22.02 -11.44
N LEU A 392 11.55 21.50 -10.96
CA LEU A 392 11.59 20.47 -9.94
C LEU A 392 12.37 20.97 -8.74
N ARG A 393 12.16 20.34 -7.58
CA ARG A 393 12.91 20.63 -6.37
C ARG A 393 13.46 19.36 -5.74
N LEU A 394 14.72 19.40 -5.35
CA LEU A 394 15.32 18.40 -4.47
C LEU A 394 15.09 18.80 -3.01
N SER A 395 14.74 17.81 -2.20
CA SER A 395 14.52 17.93 -0.76
C SER A 395 14.98 16.65 -0.08
N GLN A 396 15.07 16.66 1.25
CA GLN A 396 15.38 15.43 1.98
C GLN A 396 14.34 14.33 1.70
N GLU A 397 13.06 14.69 1.67
CA GLU A 397 11.94 13.78 1.45
C GLU A 397 11.97 13.17 0.05
N SER A 398 12.20 13.98 -0.99
CA SER A 398 12.29 13.49 -2.36
C SER A 398 13.50 12.57 -2.58
N ILE A 399 14.65 12.86 -1.96
CA ILE A 399 15.80 11.95 -2.01
C ILE A 399 15.51 10.63 -1.29
N VAL A 400 14.84 10.67 -0.13
CA VAL A 400 14.41 9.45 0.57
C VAL A 400 13.47 8.60 -0.29
N LEU A 401 12.48 9.22 -0.95
CA LEU A 401 11.59 8.55 -1.90
C LEU A 401 12.38 7.89 -3.05
N GLY A 402 13.42 8.56 -3.55
CA GLY A 402 14.29 8.01 -4.59
C GLY A 402 15.01 6.74 -4.14
N LEU A 403 15.53 6.75 -2.91
CA LEU A 403 16.19 5.60 -2.28
C LEU A 403 15.21 4.45 -2.00
N GLU A 404 13.99 4.75 -1.53
CA GLU A 404 12.93 3.75 -1.35
C GLU A 404 12.49 3.13 -2.66
N GLY A 405 12.47 3.94 -3.72
CA GLY A 405 12.23 3.47 -5.07
C GLY A 405 13.40 2.72 -5.69
N GLY A 406 14.51 2.50 -4.98
CA GLY A 406 15.65 1.71 -5.45
C GLY A 406 16.66 2.46 -6.33
N GLN A 407 16.68 3.80 -6.32
CA GLN A 407 17.78 4.57 -6.91
C GLN A 407 18.92 4.71 -5.91
N THR A 408 20.16 4.74 -6.38
CA THR A 408 21.31 5.07 -5.54
C THR A 408 21.68 6.56 -5.63
N PRO A 409 22.38 7.11 -4.63
CA PRO A 409 22.88 8.49 -4.69
C PRO A 409 23.74 8.75 -5.93
N GLU A 410 24.55 7.76 -6.34
CA GLU A 410 25.41 7.82 -7.52
C GLU A 410 24.57 7.93 -8.80
N GLN A 411 23.49 7.14 -8.91
CA GLN A 411 22.57 7.21 -10.05
C GLN A 411 21.88 8.57 -10.14
N MET A 412 21.43 9.13 -9.01
CA MET A 412 20.81 10.46 -8.98
C MET A 412 21.79 11.54 -9.46
N LEU A 413 23.03 11.51 -8.96
CA LEU A 413 24.08 12.45 -9.36
C LEU A 413 24.50 12.27 -10.82
N GLU A 414 24.56 11.03 -11.31
CA GLU A 414 24.87 10.72 -12.71
C GLU A 414 23.81 11.31 -13.64
N ILE A 415 22.52 11.11 -13.34
CA ILE A 415 21.40 11.67 -14.11
C ILE A 415 21.49 13.20 -14.15
N LEU A 416 21.68 13.84 -12.99
CA LEU A 416 21.78 15.29 -12.91
C LEU A 416 23.01 15.82 -13.68
N THR A 417 24.16 15.18 -13.52
CA THR A 417 25.41 15.62 -14.17
C THR A 417 25.34 15.44 -15.68
N ARG A 418 24.88 14.29 -16.17
CA ARG A 418 24.77 13.97 -17.59
C ARG A 418 23.88 14.96 -18.34
N HIS A 419 22.79 15.40 -17.72
CA HIS A 419 21.80 16.23 -18.40
C HIS A 419 21.91 17.73 -18.09
N SER A 420 22.83 18.14 -17.21
CA SER A 420 23.01 19.54 -16.84
C SER A 420 23.88 20.30 -17.84
N GLN A 421 23.45 21.49 -18.23
CA GLN A 421 24.24 22.38 -19.10
C GLN A 421 25.52 22.92 -18.44
N ARG A 422 25.59 22.88 -17.11
CA ARG A 422 26.72 23.35 -16.31
C ARG A 422 27.10 22.28 -15.28
N PRO A 423 28.34 22.27 -14.78
CA PRO A 423 28.72 21.45 -13.64
C PRO A 423 27.77 21.67 -12.46
N LEU A 424 27.44 20.61 -11.72
CA LEU A 424 26.56 20.70 -10.58
C LEU A 424 27.16 21.62 -9.50
N PRO A 425 26.37 22.53 -8.89
CA PRO A 425 26.82 23.30 -7.74
C PRO A 425 27.26 22.38 -6.61
N THR A 426 28.39 22.68 -5.96
CA THR A 426 29.00 21.84 -4.91
C THR A 426 28.04 21.49 -3.77
N LEU A 427 27.13 22.41 -3.43
CA LEU A 427 26.10 22.19 -2.41
C LEU A 427 25.16 21.03 -2.72
N VAL A 428 24.94 20.67 -3.99
CA VAL A 428 23.98 19.65 -4.41
C VAL A 428 24.50 18.24 -4.10
N PRO A 429 25.69 17.81 -4.57
CA PRO A 429 26.29 16.54 -4.14
C PRO A 429 26.43 16.42 -2.62
N ASP A 430 26.86 17.49 -1.94
CA ASP A 430 27.02 17.49 -0.48
C ASP A 430 25.68 17.32 0.26
N ALA A 431 24.60 17.92 -0.25
CA ALA A 431 23.26 17.76 0.33
C ALA A 431 22.72 16.34 0.12
N ILE A 432 22.84 15.79 -1.09
CA ILE A 432 22.43 14.42 -1.40
C ILE A 432 23.19 13.42 -0.52
N GLY A 433 24.51 13.57 -0.39
CA GLY A 433 25.32 12.75 0.52
C GLY A 433 24.87 12.86 1.98
N ARG A 434 24.61 14.07 2.49
CA ARG A 434 24.13 14.25 3.87
C ARG A 434 22.73 13.67 4.11
N TRP A 435 21.81 13.83 3.16
CA TRP A 435 20.45 13.30 3.29
C TRP A 435 20.41 11.77 3.23
N THR A 436 21.26 11.16 2.41
CA THR A 436 21.37 9.70 2.27
C THR A 436 21.99 9.06 3.51
N SER A 437 23.08 9.61 4.05
CA SER A 437 23.72 9.09 5.28
C SER A 437 22.83 9.13 6.52
N ARG A 438 21.76 9.95 6.54
CA ARG A 438 20.79 9.95 7.65
C ARG A 438 19.93 8.68 7.67
N ARG A 439 19.66 8.05 6.52
CA ARG A 439 18.89 6.81 6.40
C ARG A 439 19.71 5.59 6.81
N GLU A 440 20.99 5.56 6.45
CA GLU A 440 21.89 4.42 6.71
C GLU A 440 22.34 4.28 8.17
N ARG A 441 21.73 5.03 9.11
CA ARG A 441 22.10 4.99 10.53
C ARG A 441 21.69 3.71 11.25
N ILE A 442 20.74 2.95 10.71
CA ILE A 442 20.22 1.74 11.32
C ILE A 442 20.24 0.63 10.29
N ILE A 443 21.00 -0.42 10.58
CA ILE A 443 20.99 -1.65 9.80
C ILE A 443 20.04 -2.62 10.53
N PHE A 444 18.99 -3.05 9.85
CA PHE A 444 18.05 -4.03 10.37
C PHE A 444 18.35 -5.41 9.76
N TYR A 445 18.79 -6.35 10.59
CA TYR A 445 18.92 -7.75 10.19
C TYR A 445 17.63 -8.47 10.54
N ALA A 446 16.84 -8.86 9.52
CA ALA A 446 15.59 -9.60 9.71
C ALA A 446 15.82 -11.00 10.33
N ALA A 447 16.99 -11.57 10.08
CA ALA A 447 17.52 -12.76 10.75
C ALA A 447 19.04 -12.63 10.83
N ALA A 448 19.64 -13.18 11.88
CA ALA A 448 21.09 -13.24 12.02
C ALA A 448 21.51 -14.43 12.89
N THR A 449 22.76 -14.86 12.75
CA THR A 449 23.36 -15.92 13.57
C THR A 449 24.39 -15.32 14.51
N LEU A 450 24.35 -15.71 15.78
CA LEU A 450 25.37 -15.34 16.77
C LEU A 450 26.23 -16.55 17.11
N ILE A 451 27.55 -16.37 17.09
CA ILE A 451 28.53 -17.36 17.54
C ILE A 451 29.06 -16.92 18.89
N GLU A 452 28.87 -17.76 19.92
CA GLU A 452 29.40 -17.54 21.27
C GLU A 452 30.73 -18.29 21.46
N PHE A 453 31.75 -17.59 21.94
CA PHE A 453 33.07 -18.12 22.28
C PHE A 453 33.23 -18.25 23.79
N ALA A 454 34.15 -19.09 24.29
CA ALA A 454 34.33 -19.22 25.74
C ALA A 454 34.98 -17.96 26.34
N SER A 455 35.79 -17.23 25.56
CA SER A 455 36.45 -16.00 25.99
C SER A 455 36.61 -14.98 24.86
N LEU A 456 36.90 -13.74 25.23
CA LEU A 456 37.29 -12.66 24.31
C LEU A 456 38.50 -13.04 23.45
N ALA A 457 39.50 -13.67 24.06
CA ALA A 457 40.71 -14.07 23.36
C ALA A 457 40.45 -15.13 22.27
N GLU A 458 39.56 -16.10 22.56
CA GLU A 458 39.15 -17.10 21.57
C GLU A 458 38.33 -16.50 20.43
N ARG A 459 37.42 -15.56 20.75
CA ARG A 459 36.66 -14.81 19.73
C ARG A 459 37.60 -14.07 18.78
N ASP A 460 38.57 -13.34 19.33
CA ASP A 460 39.49 -12.51 18.55
C ASP A 460 40.44 -13.36 17.71
N GLN A 461 40.90 -14.49 18.25
CA GLN A 461 41.69 -15.46 17.49
C GLN A 461 40.88 -16.06 16.34
N ALA A 462 39.62 -16.42 16.57
CA ALA A 462 38.73 -16.93 15.52
C ALA A 462 38.43 -15.86 14.46
N LEU A 463 38.14 -14.63 14.86
CA LEU A 463 37.88 -13.51 13.96
C LEU A 463 39.10 -13.23 13.06
N ALA A 464 40.31 -13.23 13.62
CA ALA A 464 41.55 -13.06 12.86
C ALA A 464 41.84 -14.24 11.92
N ALA A 465 41.45 -15.46 12.29
CA ALA A 465 41.67 -16.67 11.50
C ALA A 465 40.62 -16.89 10.39
N TRP A 466 39.45 -16.27 10.49
CA TRP A 466 38.32 -16.45 9.55
C TRP A 466 38.09 -15.24 8.64
N GLN A 467 38.82 -14.14 8.83
CA GLN A 467 38.81 -13.01 7.90
C GLN A 467 39.50 -13.39 6.58
N GLU A 468 38.71 -13.72 5.56
CA GLU A 468 39.13 -13.73 4.16
C GLU A 468 38.49 -12.52 3.46
N ASP A 469 39.28 -11.49 3.10
CA ASP A 469 39.02 -10.26 2.31
C ASP A 469 37.69 -9.45 2.50
N ASP A 470 36.66 -9.97 3.15
CA ASP A 470 35.38 -9.32 3.44
C ASP A 470 35.21 -9.08 4.94
N PHE A 471 35.58 -7.87 5.36
CA PHE A 471 35.49 -7.40 6.73
C PHE A 471 34.05 -7.33 7.29
N LYS A 472 33.01 -7.52 6.46
CA LYS A 472 31.60 -7.41 6.88
C LYS A 472 30.96 -8.74 7.28
N THR A 473 31.59 -9.88 7.00
CA THR A 473 31.01 -11.21 7.25
C THR A 473 30.88 -11.55 8.73
N PHE A 474 31.87 -11.16 9.54
CA PHE A 474 31.92 -11.45 10.99
C PHE A 474 32.02 -10.15 11.79
N VAL A 475 30.92 -9.74 12.42
CA VAL A 475 30.86 -8.48 13.17
C VAL A 475 30.94 -8.75 14.68
N PRO A 476 31.97 -8.28 15.40
CA PRO A 476 32.00 -8.39 16.85
C PRO A 476 30.94 -7.49 17.49
N VAL A 477 29.99 -8.09 18.21
CA VAL A 477 28.86 -7.38 18.84
C VAL A 477 28.96 -7.31 20.36
N ALA A 478 29.79 -8.17 20.97
CA ALA A 478 30.10 -8.17 22.40
C ALA A 478 31.35 -9.04 22.65
N ASP A 479 31.90 -9.02 23.86
CA ASP A 479 33.18 -9.67 24.22
C ASP A 479 33.30 -11.13 23.76
N ARG A 480 32.21 -11.89 23.79
CA ARG A 480 32.19 -13.32 23.45
C ARG A 480 31.42 -13.63 22.17
N PHE A 481 30.93 -12.63 21.45
CA PHE A 481 29.95 -12.81 20.37
C PHE A 481 30.41 -12.24 19.04
N LEU A 482 30.28 -13.06 17.99
CA LEU A 482 30.32 -12.61 16.60
C LEU A 482 28.93 -12.74 15.98
N LEU A 483 28.50 -11.71 15.26
CA LEU A 483 27.33 -11.69 14.40
C LEU A 483 27.74 -12.11 12.99
N VAL A 484 26.96 -13.02 12.42
CA VAL A 484 27.11 -13.50 11.04
C VAL A 484 25.75 -13.38 10.35
N GLU A 485 25.74 -12.73 9.18
CA GLU A 485 24.52 -12.51 8.41
C GLU A 485 23.96 -13.82 7.87
N SER A 486 24.81 -14.70 7.35
CA SER A 486 24.44 -15.98 6.77
C SER A 486 25.09 -17.17 7.50
N PRO A 487 24.29 -18.13 8.04
CA PRO A 487 24.84 -19.29 8.75
C PRO A 487 25.71 -20.19 7.86
N GLN A 488 25.56 -20.13 6.54
CA GLN A 488 26.38 -20.89 5.58
C GLN A 488 27.83 -20.42 5.52
N GLN A 489 28.11 -19.18 5.95
CA GLN A 489 29.45 -18.60 5.97
C GLN A 489 30.25 -19.02 7.20
N ILE A 490 29.63 -19.73 8.15
CA ILE A 490 30.29 -20.18 9.38
C ILE A 490 31.19 -21.38 9.03
N PRO A 491 32.51 -21.32 9.33
CA PRO A 491 33.44 -22.42 9.08
C PRO A 491 33.22 -23.54 10.11
N THR A 492 32.17 -24.33 9.90
CA THR A 492 31.72 -25.41 10.81
C THR A 492 32.77 -26.51 10.99
N ASP A 493 33.70 -26.67 10.05
CA ASP A 493 34.85 -27.56 10.12
C ASP A 493 35.91 -27.10 11.14
N ARG A 494 35.94 -25.81 11.47
CA ARG A 494 36.94 -25.20 12.37
C ARG A 494 36.41 -24.97 13.78
N ILE A 495 35.13 -25.29 14.06
CA ILE A 495 34.49 -25.08 15.36
C ILE A 495 33.89 -26.37 15.92
N SER A 496 34.05 -26.57 17.23
CA SER A 496 33.34 -27.62 17.95
C SER A 496 32.11 -27.03 18.64
N THR A 497 30.93 -27.23 18.07
CA THR A 497 29.66 -26.72 18.61
C THR A 497 29.27 -27.46 19.88
N ARG A 498 29.20 -26.75 21.02
CA ARG A 498 28.69 -27.29 22.30
C ARG A 498 27.17 -27.23 22.42
N GLY A 499 26.52 -26.35 21.65
CA GLY A 499 25.07 -26.19 21.60
C GLY A 499 24.67 -25.26 20.47
N SER A 500 23.45 -25.42 19.98
CA SER A 500 22.83 -24.57 18.95
C SER A 500 21.43 -24.17 19.41
N ARG A 501 21.04 -22.91 19.21
CA ARG A 501 19.75 -22.37 19.66
C ARG A 501 19.08 -21.60 18.54
N ASP A 502 17.82 -21.93 18.28
CA ASP A 502 16.96 -21.22 17.35
C ASP A 502 15.85 -20.49 18.12
N TYR A 503 15.95 -19.17 18.20
CA TYR A 503 15.03 -18.31 18.94
C TYR A 503 13.65 -18.19 18.29
N ARG A 504 13.41 -18.81 17.13
CA ARG A 504 12.07 -18.94 16.53
C ARG A 504 11.23 -20.01 17.24
N HIS A 505 11.85 -20.87 18.03
CA HIS A 505 11.17 -21.89 18.82
C HIS A 505 10.94 -21.44 20.27
N LEU A 506 10.02 -22.12 20.96
CA LEU A 506 9.77 -21.87 22.38
C LEU A 506 11.06 -22.10 23.20
N PRO A 507 11.29 -21.29 24.25
CA PRO A 507 12.48 -21.46 25.08
C PRO A 507 12.56 -22.85 25.72
N GLU A 508 13.77 -23.41 25.80
CA GLU A 508 13.98 -24.69 26.46
C GLU A 508 13.84 -24.58 27.98
N LYS A 509 13.43 -25.70 28.60
CA LYS A 509 13.40 -25.86 30.05
C LYS A 509 14.83 -26.04 30.57
N CYS A 510 15.44 -24.97 31.05
CA CYS A 510 16.85 -24.93 31.46
C CYS A 510 17.06 -24.67 32.96
N VAL A 511 15.98 -24.52 33.75
CA VAL A 511 16.07 -24.21 35.18
C VAL A 511 15.36 -25.30 36.00
N SER A 512 15.98 -25.75 37.09
CA SER A 512 15.37 -26.69 38.05
C SER A 512 15.19 -26.04 39.42
N ILE A 513 14.09 -26.40 40.11
CA ILE A 513 13.80 -25.91 41.47
C ILE A 513 14.34 -26.94 42.47
N LYS A 514 15.15 -26.48 43.44
CA LYS A 514 15.72 -27.34 44.50
C LYS A 514 14.67 -27.67 45.59
N PRO A 515 14.95 -28.67 46.45
CA PRO A 515 14.00 -29.12 47.48
C PRO A 515 13.58 -28.05 48.50
N ASP A 516 14.40 -27.02 48.70
CA ASP A 516 14.05 -25.86 49.54
C ASP A 516 12.93 -24.99 48.93
N GLY A 517 12.57 -25.24 47.67
CA GLY A 517 11.52 -24.56 46.94
C GLY A 517 11.86 -23.15 46.49
N VAL A 518 12.98 -22.55 46.92
CA VAL A 518 13.34 -21.15 46.62
C VAL A 518 14.64 -21.03 45.84
N THR A 519 15.47 -22.07 45.83
CA THR A 519 16.71 -22.09 45.06
C THR A 519 16.47 -22.65 43.66
N LEU A 520 16.94 -21.93 42.65
CA LEU A 520 16.94 -22.31 41.24
C LEU A 520 18.35 -22.73 40.83
N GLU A 521 18.45 -23.77 40.00
CA GLU A 521 19.70 -24.23 39.40
C GLU A 521 19.60 -24.18 37.88
N LEU A 522 20.56 -23.53 37.23
CA LEU A 522 20.61 -23.33 35.79
C LEU A 522 21.47 -24.40 35.11
N ASP A 523 20.92 -25.05 34.10
CA ASP A 523 21.66 -25.92 33.20
C ASP A 523 22.33 -25.10 32.08
N PRO A 524 23.66 -24.95 32.09
CA PRO A 524 24.37 -24.13 31.12
C PRO A 524 24.35 -24.70 29.69
N THR A 525 24.06 -25.99 29.52
CA THR A 525 23.95 -26.62 28.19
C THR A 525 22.59 -26.34 27.54
N ARG A 526 21.61 -25.98 28.37
CA ARG A 526 20.22 -25.72 27.98
C ARG A 526 19.82 -24.25 27.98
N SER A 527 20.61 -23.41 28.65
CA SER A 527 20.42 -21.96 28.69
C SER A 527 20.51 -21.30 27.33
N ASP A 528 19.79 -20.20 27.17
CA ASP A 528 19.90 -19.28 26.04
C ASP A 528 20.40 -17.91 26.50
N LEU A 529 20.62 -16.98 25.57
CA LEU A 529 21.16 -15.65 25.84
C LEU A 529 20.24 -14.76 26.69
N LEU A 530 18.94 -15.09 26.75
CA LEU A 530 17.96 -14.29 27.47
C LEU A 530 17.90 -14.68 28.94
N ILE A 531 18.32 -15.90 29.30
CA ILE A 531 18.08 -16.45 30.64
C ILE A 531 18.70 -15.62 31.77
N ASP A 532 19.88 -15.04 31.56
CA ASP A 532 20.56 -14.25 32.58
C ASP A 532 19.84 -12.92 32.84
N ALA A 533 19.38 -12.27 31.77
CA ALA A 533 18.57 -11.06 31.86
C ALA A 533 17.19 -11.36 32.49
N GLU A 534 16.63 -12.55 32.25
CA GLU A 534 15.39 -12.98 32.88
C GLU A 534 15.57 -13.30 34.37
N LEU A 535 16.57 -14.11 34.73
CA LEU A 535 16.86 -14.53 36.10
C LEU A 535 17.22 -13.34 37.00
N SER A 536 18.04 -12.40 36.51
CA SER A 536 18.40 -11.20 37.29
C SER A 536 17.19 -10.34 37.68
N ARG A 537 16.08 -10.42 36.94
CA ARG A 537 14.84 -9.71 37.27
C ARG A 537 14.07 -10.38 38.41
N ILE A 538 14.17 -11.70 38.58
CA ILE A 538 13.27 -12.49 39.45
C ILE A 538 13.99 -13.29 40.54
N ALA A 539 15.32 -13.37 40.52
CA ALA A 539 16.14 -14.09 41.47
C ALA A 539 17.52 -13.42 41.63
N ASP A 540 18.20 -13.72 42.74
CA ASP A 540 19.53 -13.22 43.06
C ASP A 540 20.57 -14.35 42.89
N GLU A 541 21.67 -14.12 42.19
CA GLU A 541 22.71 -15.14 41.99
C GLU A 541 23.44 -15.44 43.31
N LEU A 542 23.55 -16.74 43.64
CA LEU A 542 24.22 -17.21 44.84
C LEU A 542 25.71 -17.45 44.57
N PRO A 543 26.60 -17.14 45.52
CA PRO A 543 28.03 -17.43 45.38
C PRO A 543 28.26 -18.92 45.12
N THR A 544 29.06 -19.21 44.10
CA THR A 544 29.50 -20.58 43.79
C THR A 544 30.49 -21.03 44.87
N ALA A 545 30.12 -22.02 45.69
CA ALA A 545 31.04 -22.58 46.67
C ALA A 545 32.21 -23.26 45.95
N ARG A 546 33.41 -22.69 46.05
CA ARG A 546 34.65 -23.37 45.64
C ARG A 546 34.87 -24.55 46.58
N ASN A 547 34.52 -25.76 46.16
CA ASN A 547 34.90 -26.98 46.87
C ASN A 547 36.40 -27.25 46.64
N PRO A 548 37.27 -27.28 47.68
CA PRO A 548 38.71 -27.53 47.51
C PRO A 548 39.09 -29.00 47.30
N SER A 549 38.12 -29.92 47.20
CA SER A 549 38.41 -31.36 47.28
C SER A 549 37.61 -32.18 46.28
N ARG A 550 38.18 -32.36 45.08
CA ARG A 550 38.40 -33.65 44.38
C ARG A 550 38.77 -33.38 42.93
N GLY A 551 39.90 -33.95 42.51
CA GLY A 551 40.35 -33.96 41.13
C GLY A 551 39.37 -34.67 40.20
N MET A 552 39.42 -34.24 38.94
CA MET A 552 38.71 -34.80 37.78
C MET A 552 37.18 -34.75 37.82
N ALA A 553 36.63 -33.58 37.49
CA ALA A 553 35.41 -33.46 36.70
C ALA A 553 35.44 -32.13 35.93
N SER A 554 35.58 -32.20 34.61
CA SER A 554 35.43 -31.09 33.65
C SER A 554 33.95 -30.71 33.53
N GLY A 555 33.38 -30.11 34.56
CA GLY A 555 32.02 -29.58 34.56
C GLY A 555 32.03 -28.08 34.84
N THR A 556 31.39 -27.29 33.97
CA THR A 556 31.08 -25.89 34.23
C THR A 556 30.35 -25.80 35.57
N PRO A 557 30.74 -24.90 36.49
CA PRO A 557 30.09 -24.84 37.80
C PRO A 557 28.62 -24.48 37.63
N SER A 558 27.74 -25.30 38.20
CA SER A 558 26.29 -25.10 38.17
C SER A 558 25.93 -23.79 38.87
N ARG A 559 25.36 -22.83 38.13
CA ARG A 559 24.97 -21.52 38.65
C ARG A 559 23.65 -21.67 39.41
N ARG A 560 23.61 -21.08 40.60
CA ARG A 560 22.45 -21.16 41.51
C ARG A 560 21.93 -19.76 41.79
N TYR A 561 20.62 -19.65 41.88
CA TYR A 561 19.92 -18.40 42.15
C TYR A 561 18.91 -18.61 43.27
N SER A 562 18.67 -17.58 44.08
CA SER A 562 17.67 -17.60 45.15
C SER A 562 16.54 -16.64 44.83
N VAL A 563 15.30 -17.13 44.92
CA VAL A 563 14.11 -16.30 44.83
C VAL A 563 13.78 -15.80 46.23
N SER A 564 13.87 -14.48 46.42
CA SER A 564 13.64 -13.77 47.67
C SER A 564 12.48 -12.77 47.53
N ALA A 565 11.91 -12.31 48.66
CA ALA A 565 10.94 -11.21 48.66
C ALA A 565 11.50 -9.95 47.97
N GLY A 566 12.80 -9.66 48.17
CA GLY A 566 13.49 -8.55 47.52
C GLY A 566 13.59 -8.72 46.00
N SER A 567 13.92 -9.92 45.51
CA SER A 567 13.99 -10.21 44.07
C SER A 567 12.61 -10.11 43.38
N LEU A 568 11.54 -10.54 44.05
CA LEU A 568 10.18 -10.41 43.53
C LEU A 568 9.68 -8.97 43.58
N ALA A 569 10.01 -8.21 44.63
CA ALA A 569 9.72 -6.78 44.68
C ALA A 569 10.42 -6.01 43.54
N ARG A 570 11.67 -6.39 43.21
CA ARG A 570 12.41 -5.85 42.05
C ARG A 570 11.70 -6.16 40.74
N ALA A 571 11.25 -7.40 40.54
CA ALA A 571 10.48 -7.77 39.35
C ALA A 571 9.21 -6.91 39.17
N ILE A 572 8.47 -6.70 40.27
CA ILE A 572 7.24 -5.89 40.28
C ILE A 572 7.56 -4.42 39.96
N ALA A 573 8.63 -3.86 40.54
CA ALA A 573 9.07 -2.49 40.26
C ALA A 573 9.46 -2.29 38.78
N LEU A 574 9.93 -3.33 38.11
CA LEU A 574 10.20 -3.36 36.67
C LEU A 574 8.95 -3.61 35.81
N GLY A 575 7.75 -3.62 36.41
CA GLY A 575 6.47 -3.82 35.72
C GLY A 575 6.12 -5.29 35.44
N ILE A 576 6.82 -6.25 36.02
CA ILE A 576 6.54 -7.68 35.81
C ILE A 576 5.45 -8.13 36.78
N SER A 577 4.30 -8.53 36.23
CA SER A 577 3.18 -9.03 37.04
C SER A 577 3.46 -10.43 37.63
N PRO A 578 2.84 -10.78 38.77
CA PRO A 578 2.92 -12.13 39.33
C PRO A 578 2.51 -13.24 38.33
N GLY A 579 1.54 -12.94 37.45
CA GLY A 579 1.13 -13.85 36.38
C GLY A 579 2.23 -14.13 35.36
N GLN A 580 2.97 -13.10 34.94
CA GLN A 580 4.12 -13.25 34.04
C GLN A 580 5.25 -14.05 34.70
N ILE A 581 5.45 -13.93 36.02
CA ILE A 581 6.44 -14.74 36.75
C ILE A 581 5.98 -16.21 36.78
N VAL A 582 4.70 -16.49 37.05
CA VAL A 582 4.16 -17.85 36.97
C VAL A 582 4.36 -18.47 35.58
N GLU A 583 4.09 -17.70 34.52
CA GLU A 583 4.31 -18.12 33.13
C GLU A 583 5.79 -18.36 32.84
N TRP A 584 6.69 -17.52 33.36
CA TRP A 584 8.14 -17.73 33.26
C TRP A 584 8.56 -19.06 33.88
N PHE A 585 8.06 -19.39 35.08
CA PHE A 585 8.35 -20.67 35.73
C PHE A 585 7.87 -21.86 34.90
N LEU A 586 6.66 -21.79 34.33
CA LEU A 586 6.14 -22.82 33.44
C LEU A 586 7.01 -23.00 32.19
N ARG A 587 7.48 -21.89 31.58
CA ARG A 587 8.34 -21.93 30.39
C ARG A 587 9.74 -22.47 30.69
N ARG A 588 10.41 -21.95 31.74
CA ARG A 588 11.84 -22.23 32.03
C ARG A 588 12.09 -23.44 32.91
N THR A 589 11.14 -23.78 33.79
CA THR A 589 11.27 -24.96 34.68
C THR A 589 10.35 -26.11 34.29
N GLY A 590 9.29 -25.85 33.51
CA GLY A 590 8.26 -26.83 33.21
C GLY A 590 7.24 -27.06 34.32
N ALA A 591 7.37 -26.35 35.45
CA ALA A 591 6.48 -26.43 36.59
C ALA A 591 6.07 -25.02 37.04
N PRO A 592 4.91 -24.84 37.68
CA PRO A 592 4.57 -23.55 38.28
C PRO A 592 5.47 -23.25 39.49
N PRO A 593 5.49 -22.00 40.01
CA PRO A 593 6.27 -21.66 41.19
C PRO A 593 5.92 -22.56 42.39
N SER A 594 6.95 -22.92 43.15
CA SER A 594 6.81 -23.74 44.37
C SER A 594 5.89 -23.07 45.40
N PRO A 595 5.33 -23.82 46.36
CA PRO A 595 4.59 -23.24 47.48
C PRO A 595 5.40 -22.17 48.26
N ALA A 596 6.71 -22.36 48.40
CA ALA A 596 7.60 -21.40 49.06
C ALA A 596 7.71 -20.08 48.28
N ILE A 597 7.86 -20.13 46.96
CA ILE A 597 7.88 -18.92 46.12
C ILE A 597 6.50 -18.25 46.09
N ARG A 598 5.42 -19.04 46.09
CA ARG A 598 4.04 -18.50 46.18
C ARG A 598 3.78 -17.78 47.50
N LEU A 599 4.38 -18.24 48.60
CA LEU A 599 4.35 -17.54 49.87
C LEU A 599 5.04 -16.16 49.76
N LEU A 600 6.16 -16.08 49.03
CA LEU A 600 6.88 -14.82 48.83
C LEU A 600 6.07 -13.79 48.02
N PHE A 601 5.23 -14.20 47.05
CA PHE A 601 4.29 -13.28 46.40
C PHE A 601 3.30 -12.62 47.37
N LYS A 602 2.97 -13.29 48.47
CA LYS A 602 2.08 -12.72 49.50
C LYS A 602 2.80 -11.66 50.32
N SER A 603 4.11 -11.78 50.52
CA SER A 603 4.91 -10.75 51.19
C SER A 603 5.00 -9.43 50.42
N THR A 604 4.77 -9.46 49.10
CA THR A 604 4.72 -8.27 48.24
C THR A 604 3.32 -7.66 48.15
N SER A 605 2.29 -8.28 48.73
CA SER A 605 0.93 -7.76 48.76
C SER A 605 0.71 -6.92 50.02
N SER A 606 0.00 -5.79 49.89
CA SER A 606 -0.34 -4.89 50.99
C SER A 606 -1.41 -5.46 51.95
N THR A 607 -1.96 -6.64 51.68
CA THR A 607 -3.00 -7.26 52.51
C THR A 607 -2.37 -8.26 53.49
N PRO A 608 -2.31 -7.95 54.80
CA PRO A 608 -1.73 -8.87 55.77
C PRO A 608 -2.60 -10.12 55.90
N ILE A 609 -1.99 -11.30 55.71
CA ILE A 609 -2.64 -12.58 55.97
C ILE A 609 -2.45 -12.89 57.46
N ALA A 610 -3.56 -12.86 58.20
CA ALA A 610 -3.55 -13.24 59.61
C ALA A 610 -3.39 -14.76 59.75
N LEU A 611 -2.19 -15.21 60.13
CA LEU A 611 -2.00 -16.57 60.63
C LEU A 611 -2.60 -16.66 62.03
N LYS A 612 -3.60 -17.53 62.22
CA LYS A 612 -4.24 -17.76 63.51
C LYS A 612 -3.47 -18.82 64.27
N ALA A 613 -2.62 -18.41 65.20
CA ALA A 613 -2.10 -19.31 66.22
C ALA A 613 -3.18 -19.52 67.29
N ARG A 614 -3.41 -20.77 67.69
CA ARG A 614 -4.26 -21.13 68.83
C ARG A 614 -3.42 -21.88 69.85
N ARG A 615 -3.63 -21.60 71.14
CA ARG A 615 -3.09 -22.44 72.20
C ARG A 615 -3.93 -23.70 72.29
N MET A 616 -3.26 -24.84 72.32
CA MET A 616 -3.88 -26.15 72.38
C MET A 616 -3.03 -27.00 73.31
N LEU A 617 -3.68 -27.68 74.24
CA LEU A 617 -3.00 -28.62 75.12
C LEU A 617 -2.93 -29.96 74.40
N VAL A 618 -1.88 -30.72 74.66
CA VAL A 618 -1.72 -32.06 74.11
C VAL A 618 -1.79 -33.04 75.27
N LEU A 619 -2.85 -33.84 75.31
CA LEU A 619 -2.99 -34.91 76.27
C LEU A 619 -2.22 -36.13 75.74
N PHE A 620 -1.16 -36.49 76.43
CA PHE A 620 -0.42 -37.72 76.19
C PHE A 620 -1.04 -38.84 77.03
N THR A 621 -1.37 -39.94 76.36
CA THR A 621 -1.85 -41.15 77.00
C THR A 621 -0.73 -42.19 77.06
N PRO A 622 -0.73 -43.10 78.06
CA PRO A 622 0.32 -44.12 78.19
C PRO A 622 0.33 -45.17 77.07
N THR A 623 -0.80 -45.36 76.38
CA THR A 623 -0.92 -46.30 75.25
C THR A 623 -1.87 -45.75 74.19
N ALA A 624 -1.69 -46.19 72.93
CA ALA A 624 -2.57 -45.78 71.83
C ALA A 624 -4.03 -46.21 72.03
N GLU A 625 -4.24 -47.39 72.63
CA GLU A 625 -5.57 -47.91 72.97
C GLU A 625 -6.31 -47.00 73.96
N LEU A 626 -5.58 -46.36 74.88
CA LEU A 626 -6.18 -45.47 75.88
C LEU A 626 -6.55 -44.12 75.25
N ALA A 627 -5.74 -43.59 74.32
CA ALA A 627 -6.15 -42.45 73.47
C ALA A 627 -7.39 -42.77 72.63
N ASP A 628 -7.45 -43.95 72.03
CA ASP A 628 -8.60 -44.40 71.25
C ASP A 628 -9.85 -44.55 72.12
N GLY A 629 -9.71 -45.12 73.32
CA GLY A 629 -10.79 -45.23 74.30
C GLY A 629 -11.34 -43.85 74.70
N LEU A 630 -10.47 -42.87 74.95
CA LEU A 630 -10.88 -41.51 75.31
C LEU A 630 -11.61 -40.79 74.16
N LEU A 631 -11.20 -41.00 72.90
CA LEU A 631 -11.85 -40.42 71.72
C LEU A 631 -13.19 -41.10 71.38
N GLN A 632 -13.36 -42.37 71.72
CA GLN A 632 -14.60 -43.11 71.47
C GLN A 632 -15.63 -42.95 72.60
N HIS A 633 -15.17 -42.79 73.84
CA HIS A 633 -16.04 -42.78 75.00
C HIS A 633 -16.97 -41.55 75.00
N PRO A 634 -18.31 -41.72 75.12
CA PRO A 634 -19.28 -40.63 74.95
C PRO A 634 -19.08 -39.46 75.90
N ALA A 635 -18.58 -39.71 77.12
CA ALA A 635 -18.38 -38.68 78.12
C ALA A 635 -17.14 -37.80 77.86
N THR A 636 -16.13 -38.29 77.14
CA THR A 636 -14.84 -37.58 76.98
C THR A 636 -14.62 -37.02 75.58
N ARG A 637 -15.20 -37.64 74.55
CA ARG A 637 -14.95 -37.29 73.14
C ARG A 637 -15.25 -35.84 72.79
N ASP A 638 -16.28 -35.24 73.38
CA ASP A 638 -16.73 -33.88 73.06
C ASP A 638 -15.81 -32.80 73.65
N PHE A 639 -14.88 -33.21 74.53
CA PHE A 639 -13.86 -32.35 75.12
C PHE A 639 -12.46 -32.53 74.50
N LEU A 640 -12.33 -33.42 73.52
CA LEU A 640 -11.08 -33.72 72.83
C LEU A 640 -11.13 -33.19 71.40
N GLY A 641 -9.99 -32.74 70.89
CA GLY A 641 -9.78 -32.37 69.50
C GLY A 641 -9.20 -33.51 68.67
N ASP A 642 -8.57 -33.13 67.56
CA ASP A 642 -7.96 -34.07 66.63
C ASP A 642 -6.83 -34.90 67.26
N ARG A 643 -6.67 -36.13 66.76
CA ARG A 643 -5.55 -37.00 67.13
C ARG A 643 -4.25 -36.47 66.50
N LEU A 644 -3.26 -36.16 67.34
CA LEU A 644 -1.96 -35.58 66.95
C LEU A 644 -0.84 -36.62 66.82
N GLY A 645 -1.17 -37.89 67.05
CA GLY A 645 -0.25 -39.02 66.96
C GLY A 645 -0.87 -40.27 67.61
N PRO A 646 -0.16 -41.40 67.64
CA PRO A 646 -0.69 -42.65 68.18
C PRO A 646 -1.08 -42.53 69.67
N MET A 647 -0.37 -41.72 70.45
CA MET A 647 -0.58 -41.57 71.91
C MET A 647 -0.95 -40.15 72.34
N ALA A 648 -1.18 -39.25 71.39
CA ALA A 648 -1.36 -37.82 71.65
C ALA A 648 -2.67 -37.32 71.05
N VAL A 649 -3.47 -36.63 71.87
CA VAL A 649 -4.75 -36.05 71.46
C VAL A 649 -4.77 -34.57 71.81
N ALA A 650 -5.27 -33.75 70.89
CA ALA A 650 -5.48 -32.34 71.15
C ALA A 650 -6.56 -32.13 72.23
N VAL A 651 -6.37 -31.16 73.11
CA VAL A 651 -7.37 -30.72 74.08
C VAL A 651 -7.49 -29.21 73.99
N PRO A 652 -8.70 -28.68 73.71
CA PRO A 652 -8.97 -27.25 73.82
C PRO A 652 -8.76 -26.78 75.27
N GLU A 653 -8.00 -25.71 75.46
CA GLU A 653 -7.62 -25.20 76.80
C GLU A 653 -8.85 -24.86 77.66
N ASP A 654 -9.91 -24.36 77.04
CA ASP A 654 -11.20 -24.00 77.64
C ASP A 654 -12.03 -25.20 78.11
N LEU A 655 -11.68 -26.41 77.66
CA LEU A 655 -12.38 -27.65 78.00
C LEU A 655 -11.58 -28.55 78.95
N LEU A 656 -10.36 -28.15 79.34
CA LEU A 656 -9.49 -28.96 80.18
C LEU A 656 -10.09 -29.25 81.56
N GLU A 657 -10.61 -28.25 82.27
CA GLU A 657 -11.19 -28.44 83.62
C GLU A 657 -12.39 -29.38 83.60
N LYS A 658 -13.22 -29.29 82.54
CA LYS A 658 -14.37 -30.17 82.35
C LYS A 658 -13.92 -31.59 82.02
N LEU A 659 -12.92 -31.73 81.14
CA LEU A 659 -12.34 -33.02 80.81
C LEU A 659 -11.70 -33.69 82.05
N GLN A 660 -10.99 -32.94 82.89
CA GLN A 660 -10.42 -33.44 84.14
C GLN A 660 -11.50 -33.96 85.10
N GLY A 661 -12.62 -33.27 85.21
CA GLY A 661 -13.77 -33.72 86.00
C GLY A 661 -14.30 -35.07 85.52
N VAL A 662 -14.54 -35.21 84.22
CA VAL A 662 -15.04 -36.46 83.61
C VAL A 662 -14.01 -37.60 83.70
N LEU A 663 -12.74 -37.31 83.45
CA LEU A 663 -11.68 -38.31 83.56
C LEU A 663 -11.55 -38.85 84.98
N LYS A 664 -11.71 -37.98 85.99
CA LYS A 664 -11.70 -38.38 87.39
C LYS A 664 -12.86 -39.32 87.74
N GLU A 665 -14.05 -39.12 87.18
CA GLU A 665 -15.18 -40.05 87.32
C GLU A 665 -14.88 -41.41 86.66
N LEU A 666 -14.09 -41.43 85.59
CA LEU A 666 -13.62 -42.64 84.92
C LEU A 666 -12.39 -43.28 85.57
N GLY A 667 -11.92 -42.75 86.70
CA GLY A 667 -10.74 -43.25 87.43
C GLY A 667 -9.40 -42.90 86.78
N LEU A 668 -9.37 -41.93 85.86
CA LEU A 668 -8.18 -41.46 85.17
C LEU A 668 -7.80 -40.07 85.68
N GLU A 669 -6.52 -39.85 85.95
CA GLU A 669 -6.00 -38.57 86.42
C GLU A 669 -5.11 -37.93 85.36
N VAL A 670 -5.36 -36.65 85.07
CA VAL A 670 -4.47 -35.85 84.22
C VAL A 670 -3.42 -35.22 85.12
N VAL A 671 -2.23 -35.79 85.13
CA VAL A 671 -1.08 -35.20 85.81
C VAL A 671 -0.50 -34.11 84.91
N PRO A 672 -0.34 -32.86 85.38
CA PRO A 672 0.36 -31.84 84.61
C PRO A 672 1.82 -32.27 84.45
N SER A 673 2.26 -32.38 83.20
CA SER A 673 3.66 -32.67 82.83
C SER A 673 4.55 -31.44 82.96
#